data_AF-A0A8J4AEJ6-F1
#
_entry.id   AF-A0A8J4AEJ6-F1
#
_cell.length_a   1.000
_cell.length_b   1.000
_cell.length_c   1.000
_cell.angle_alpha   90.00
_cell.angle_beta   90.00
_cell.angle_gamma   90.00
#
_symmetry.space_group_name_H-M   'P 1'
#
loop_
_entity.id
_entity.type
_entity.pdbx_description
1 polymer ?
#
loop_
_entity_poly.entity_id
_entity_poly.type
_entity_poly.pdbx_seq_one_letter_code
_entity_poly.pdbx_strand_id
1 'polypeptide(L)'
;MTGLRGSLLVAGTTSDAGKSTLVAALCRYLRRRGVRVAPFKAQNMSNNSAVTPDGGEIGRAQAWQAAASGLEPSVRFNPVLLKPGSDRRSQVVVLGEARGEVSAGRYGALRAELGRIVATTLDQLRAEYDVVICEGAGSPAEINLRAGDLANMGLARAAELPTIVVGDIDRGGVFASMFGTLALLEPADQRLVAGFVINKFRGDAALLRPGLDMLTDLTGRPTLGVLPYQPDLWWDTEDSLSYSDGRLLGRPGPARGSQWLRVAVVRLPRISNATDVEALAAEPGVSVRLTTSAAELADADLIVLPGSKATVADLDWLRHRGLAEPIRAHAAAGRPVLGLCGGYQMLGATIDDPVESGRGLVDGLGLLPVHVRFAAGKRLARVDGSALGAPVHGYEIHHGRAEVGYDATAAPLIVDAAGAGEGCRAGSVFGTHWHGTFDGNAFRRAFLVEVARLAGRDGFQVSTDTDVPALREASLDRLGDLVDQHLDGAALERLIAHGAPPGLPFVPPGPPPVPPLGRPVPPGEPPVPPLGRSVPPATAPTVPTEPLVPAPGPPPATSGTTPGTPPPPPTPTPAAAPGPRFVTSAVPRRLAQVLAVLDGTDRPTVAAGPPPARPAEPLVTGDREVVSFDRLAAEILAAPARCGPARVVAVDGRAGSGKSTLATRLTDALTATGAGVYLLHTDDLLQGWLDIVSFWPRLEEWVLAPLRRGEPARFRRYDWQRGAFPDRFEPIGRPDVLLLDGVTTARAAARPLLTRSLYVQTDRRLRYERGVRRDGAGVVPDWTRWMSDEDQHFAADRTVERVDLVADGAPTIDHRPETHFVRIVPGVGSCQGFP
;
A
#
# COMPACT_ATOMS: atom_id res chain seq x y z
N MET A 1 -19.78 34.70 -6.83
CA MET A 1 -20.37 34.35 -5.52
C MET A 1 -19.77 35.24 -4.43
N THR A 2 -20.11 36.53 -4.44
CA THR A 2 -19.60 37.51 -3.46
C THR A 2 -20.35 37.34 -2.13
N GLY A 3 -19.70 36.84 -1.08
CA GLY A 3 -20.27 36.82 0.29
C GLY A 3 -20.05 35.55 1.12
N LEU A 4 -19.57 34.44 0.52
CA LEU A 4 -19.26 33.23 1.30
C LEU A 4 -18.11 33.52 2.27
N ARG A 5 -18.38 33.42 3.57
CA ARG A 5 -17.38 33.59 4.63
C ARG A 5 -17.48 32.52 5.69
N GLY A 6 -16.34 32.04 6.19
CA GLY A 6 -16.29 31.13 7.33
C GLY A 6 -15.12 30.17 7.30
N SER A 7 -15.27 29.03 7.95
CA SER A 7 -14.20 28.03 8.04
C SER A 7 -14.77 26.63 8.13
N LEU A 8 -14.02 25.64 7.64
CA LEU A 8 -14.42 24.24 7.64
C LEU A 8 -13.22 23.37 8.03
N LEU A 9 -13.40 22.43 8.95
CA LEU A 9 -12.37 21.43 9.29
C LEU A 9 -12.61 20.14 8.51
N VAL A 10 -11.57 19.65 7.85
CA VAL A 10 -11.52 18.33 7.22
C VAL A 10 -10.77 17.37 8.14
N ALA A 11 -11.52 16.55 8.86
CA ALA A 11 -11.00 15.43 9.63
C ALA A 11 -11.02 14.14 8.78
N GLY A 12 -10.36 13.08 9.22
CA GLY A 12 -10.28 11.82 8.49
C GLY A 12 -10.37 10.62 9.41
N THR A 13 -10.88 9.48 8.91
CA THR A 13 -10.96 8.25 9.73
C THR A 13 -9.58 7.63 10.01
N THR A 14 -8.57 7.95 9.20
CA THR A 14 -7.16 7.56 9.34
C THR A 14 -6.23 8.70 8.90
N SER A 15 -4.93 8.60 9.20
CA SER A 15 -3.91 9.57 8.75
C SER A 15 -3.91 9.78 7.23
N ASP A 16 -4.12 8.73 6.46
CA ASP A 16 -4.03 8.64 5.00
C ASP A 16 -5.39 8.55 4.29
N ALA A 17 -6.48 8.89 4.98
CA ALA A 17 -7.84 8.89 4.42
C ALA A 17 -8.05 9.86 3.23
N GLY A 18 -7.08 10.75 2.98
CA GLY A 18 -7.12 11.76 1.91
C GLY A 18 -7.51 13.16 2.36
N LYS A 19 -7.31 13.50 3.65
CA LYS A 19 -7.59 14.84 4.20
C LYS A 19 -6.90 15.95 3.39
N SER A 20 -5.58 15.84 3.22
CA SER A 20 -4.76 16.87 2.60
C SER A 20 -5.12 17.08 1.13
N THR A 21 -5.44 15.98 0.44
CA THR A 21 -5.97 15.99 -0.93
C THR A 21 -7.34 16.66 -1.00
N LEU A 22 -8.26 16.35 -0.08
CA LEU A 22 -9.58 16.98 -0.04
C LEU A 22 -9.48 18.47 0.32
N VAL A 23 -8.59 18.87 1.22
CA VAL A 23 -8.34 20.28 1.53
C VAL A 23 -7.81 21.03 0.31
N ALA A 24 -6.83 20.48 -0.41
CA ALA A 24 -6.36 21.06 -1.67
C ALA A 24 -7.49 21.17 -2.71
N ALA A 25 -8.31 20.12 -2.84
CA ALA A 25 -9.45 20.09 -3.74
C ALA A 25 -10.49 21.18 -3.43
N LEU A 26 -10.86 21.33 -2.15
CA LEU A 26 -11.78 22.37 -1.69
C LEU A 26 -11.20 23.78 -1.89
N CYS A 27 -9.91 23.98 -1.59
CA CYS A 27 -9.22 25.25 -1.84
C CYS A 27 -9.26 25.61 -3.33
N ARG A 28 -8.96 24.65 -4.22
CA ARG A 28 -8.99 24.88 -5.67
C ARG A 28 -10.40 25.14 -6.18
N TYR A 29 -11.38 24.37 -5.73
CA TYR A 29 -12.81 24.58 -6.03
C TYR A 29 -13.28 25.99 -5.67
N LEU A 30 -13.00 26.43 -4.44
CA LEU A 30 -13.38 27.76 -3.95
C LEU A 30 -12.65 28.89 -4.69
N ARG A 31 -11.34 28.74 -4.91
CA ARG A 31 -10.52 29.73 -5.63
C ARG A 31 -11.04 29.96 -7.04
N ARG A 32 -11.37 28.90 -7.78
CA ARG A 32 -11.92 28.98 -9.16
C ARG A 32 -13.27 29.71 -9.21
N ARG A 33 -14.00 29.75 -8.10
CA ARG A 33 -15.26 30.50 -7.94
C ARG A 33 -15.08 31.94 -7.45
N GLY A 34 -13.83 32.40 -7.37
CA GLY A 34 -13.47 33.76 -6.95
C GLY A 34 -13.49 33.97 -5.43
N VAL A 35 -13.53 32.92 -4.62
CA VAL A 35 -13.46 33.02 -3.16
C VAL A 35 -11.99 33.16 -2.75
N ARG A 36 -11.68 34.14 -1.89
CA ARG A 36 -10.35 34.26 -1.29
C ARG A 36 -10.23 33.20 -0.18
N VAL A 37 -9.59 32.08 -0.49
CA VAL A 37 -9.49 30.93 0.40
C VAL A 37 -8.06 30.68 0.85
N ALA A 38 -7.85 30.44 2.14
CA ALA A 38 -6.56 30.02 2.69
C ALA A 38 -6.63 28.61 3.30
N PRO A 39 -5.59 27.78 3.13
CA PRO A 39 -5.48 26.51 3.84
C PRO A 39 -4.91 26.73 5.25
N PHE A 40 -5.23 25.83 6.18
CA PHE A 40 -4.68 25.88 7.53
C PHE A 40 -4.54 24.49 8.15
N LYS A 41 -3.33 24.08 8.48
CA LYS A 41 -3.08 22.88 9.29
C LYS A 41 -2.36 23.27 10.57
N ALA A 42 -3.14 23.36 11.65
CA ALA A 42 -2.66 23.83 12.96
C ALA A 42 -1.39 23.13 13.44
N GLN A 43 -1.36 21.80 13.32
CA GLN A 43 -0.19 20.98 13.62
C GLN A 43 -0.01 19.91 12.54
N ASN A 44 1.18 19.86 11.95
CA ASN A 44 1.59 18.80 11.04
C ASN A 44 2.74 17.98 11.66
N MET A 45 2.90 16.74 11.22
CA MET A 45 4.05 15.90 11.49
C MET A 45 4.55 15.33 10.16
N SER A 46 5.66 15.84 9.63
CA SER A 46 6.21 15.39 8.35
C SER A 46 7.69 15.74 8.20
N ASN A 47 8.45 14.84 7.56
CA ASN A 47 9.82 15.09 7.12
C ASN A 47 9.91 15.72 5.72
N ASN A 48 8.79 15.77 4.97
CA ASN A 48 8.72 16.48 3.69
C ASN A 48 8.32 17.93 3.94
N SER A 49 9.14 18.87 3.52
CA SER A 49 8.97 20.29 3.78
C SER A 49 9.26 21.15 2.55
N ALA A 50 8.72 22.36 2.58
CA ALA A 50 8.96 23.41 1.62
C ALA A 50 9.44 24.67 2.35
N VAL A 51 10.14 25.53 1.62
CA VAL A 51 10.63 26.82 2.11
C VAL A 51 9.70 27.91 1.59
N THR A 52 9.22 28.74 2.50
CA THR A 52 8.39 29.91 2.21
C THR A 52 9.26 31.05 1.66
N PRO A 53 8.70 32.02 0.92
CA PRO A 53 9.45 33.16 0.39
C PRO A 53 10.24 33.93 1.46
N ASP A 54 9.69 34.01 2.68
CA ASP A 54 10.31 34.72 3.81
C ASP A 54 11.35 33.86 4.57
N GLY A 55 11.72 32.69 4.04
CA GLY A 55 12.76 31.82 4.63
C GLY A 55 12.30 30.92 5.77
N GLY A 56 10.99 30.81 6.02
CA GLY A 56 10.41 29.88 6.99
C GLY A 56 10.09 28.50 6.39
N GLU A 57 9.98 27.48 7.24
CA GLU A 57 9.72 26.09 6.82
C GLU A 57 8.29 25.61 7.11
N ILE A 58 7.65 24.96 6.13
CA ILE A 58 6.32 24.34 6.29
C ILE A 58 6.28 22.92 5.72
N GLY A 59 5.25 22.14 6.07
CA GLY A 59 5.00 20.83 5.45
C GLY A 59 4.72 20.94 3.95
N ARG A 60 5.20 19.97 3.16
CA ARG A 60 5.01 19.96 1.69
C ARG A 60 3.54 19.96 1.27
N ALA A 61 2.67 19.25 2.01
CA ALA A 61 1.23 19.28 1.76
C ALA A 61 0.64 20.68 1.91
N GLN A 62 1.08 21.49 2.88
CA GLN A 62 0.56 22.84 3.07
C GLN A 62 1.07 23.81 2.01
N ALA A 63 2.29 23.61 1.49
CA ALA A 63 2.76 24.35 0.31
C ALA A 63 1.90 24.02 -0.93
N TRP A 64 1.52 22.76 -1.10
CA TRP A 64 0.64 22.35 -2.20
C TRP A 64 -0.79 22.86 -2.03
N GLN A 65 -1.31 22.89 -0.81
CA GLN A 65 -2.61 23.51 -0.50
C GLN A 65 -2.58 25.04 -0.74
N ALA A 66 -1.46 25.71 -0.45
CA ALA A 66 -1.28 27.12 -0.77
C ALA A 66 -1.38 27.35 -2.30
N ALA A 67 -0.69 26.51 -3.07
CA ALA A 67 -0.80 26.52 -4.53
C ALA A 67 -2.23 26.22 -5.00
N ALA A 68 -2.96 25.31 -4.33
CA ALA A 68 -4.37 25.04 -4.62
C ALA A 68 -5.25 26.29 -4.44
N SER A 69 -4.96 27.10 -3.42
CA SER A 69 -5.58 28.41 -3.20
C SER A 69 -5.08 29.52 -4.14
N GLY A 70 -4.03 29.27 -4.92
CA GLY A 70 -3.32 30.26 -5.72
C GLY A 70 -2.62 31.32 -4.85
N LEU A 71 -2.01 30.88 -3.76
CA LEU A 71 -1.24 31.67 -2.80
C LEU A 71 0.20 31.14 -2.71
N GLU A 72 1.15 32.02 -2.40
CA GLU A 72 2.51 31.60 -2.04
C GLU A 72 2.52 30.86 -0.69
N PRO A 73 3.40 29.86 -0.49
CA PRO A 73 3.56 29.18 0.79
C PRO A 73 3.85 30.17 1.93
N SER A 74 3.13 30.03 3.05
CA SER A 74 3.32 30.85 4.26
C SER A 74 3.39 29.98 5.50
N VAL A 75 4.25 30.36 6.46
CA VAL A 75 4.36 29.71 7.78
C VAL A 75 3.04 29.71 8.55
N ARG A 76 2.13 30.64 8.22
CA ARG A 76 0.79 30.74 8.82
C ARG A 76 -0.12 29.58 8.42
N PHE A 77 0.13 28.93 7.28
CA PHE A 77 -0.65 27.77 6.84
C PHE A 77 -0.28 26.49 7.60
N ASN A 78 0.89 26.47 8.24
CA ASN A 78 1.33 25.39 9.11
C ASN A 78 2.13 25.94 10.31
N PRO A 79 1.47 26.55 11.32
CA PRO A 79 2.18 27.25 12.38
C PRO A 79 2.96 26.32 13.31
N VAL A 80 2.60 25.03 13.39
CA VAL A 80 3.34 24.02 14.15
C VAL A 80 3.66 22.83 13.26
N LEU A 81 4.95 22.55 13.09
CA LEU A 81 5.46 21.43 12.31
C LEU A 81 6.39 20.58 13.17
N LEU A 82 5.99 19.33 13.40
CA LEU A 82 6.78 18.33 14.08
C LEU A 82 7.58 17.53 13.05
N LYS A 83 8.89 17.38 13.28
CA LYS A 83 9.75 16.54 12.44
C LYS A 83 10.27 15.33 13.21
N PRO A 84 9.84 14.11 12.88
CA PRO A 84 10.32 12.91 13.54
C PRO A 84 11.81 12.66 13.21
N GLY A 85 12.63 12.49 14.24
CA GLY A 85 14.08 12.20 14.11
C GLY A 85 14.45 10.79 14.57
N SER A 86 14.32 10.52 15.88
CA SER A 86 14.53 9.20 16.50
C SER A 86 13.27 8.70 17.20
N ASP A 87 13.22 7.42 17.60
CA ASP A 87 12.03 6.72 18.09
C ASP A 87 11.28 7.41 19.25
N ARG A 88 11.88 8.42 19.91
CA ARG A 88 11.27 9.17 21.02
C ARG A 88 11.47 10.69 20.99
N ARG A 89 11.93 11.26 19.86
CA ARG A 89 12.16 12.72 19.76
C ARG A 89 11.62 13.29 18.46
N SER A 90 11.05 14.49 18.57
CA SER A 90 10.67 15.29 17.42
C SER A 90 11.18 16.71 17.58
N GLN A 91 11.72 17.26 16.50
CA GLN A 91 12.02 18.67 16.41
C GLN A 91 10.70 19.43 16.26
N VAL A 92 10.55 20.51 17.02
CA VAL A 92 9.38 21.40 16.92
C VAL A 92 9.77 22.64 16.13
N VAL A 93 9.11 22.85 15.01
CA VAL A 93 9.20 24.07 14.19
C VAL A 93 7.94 24.89 14.44
N VAL A 94 8.10 26.14 14.85
CA VAL A 94 7.02 27.07 15.19
C VAL A 94 7.15 28.28 14.30
N LEU A 95 6.11 28.57 13.51
CA LEU A 95 6.08 29.67 12.54
C LEU A 95 7.33 29.68 11.63
N GLY A 96 7.73 28.49 11.16
CA GLY A 96 8.86 28.30 10.25
C GLY A 96 10.24 28.23 10.89
N GLU A 97 10.35 28.47 12.20
CA GLU A 97 11.62 28.45 12.93
C GLU A 97 11.76 27.26 13.87
N ALA A 98 12.91 26.60 13.88
CA ALA A 98 13.19 25.50 14.80
C ALA A 98 13.37 26.03 16.24
N ARG A 99 12.52 25.57 17.17
CA ARG A 99 12.57 25.97 18.60
C ARG A 99 13.31 24.97 19.50
N GLY A 100 13.67 23.79 18.99
CA GLY A 100 14.45 22.76 19.68
C GLY A 100 13.88 21.34 19.57
N GLU A 101 14.55 20.36 20.20
CA GLU A 101 14.02 19.01 20.39
C GLU A 101 13.22 18.94 21.69
N VAL A 102 12.03 18.34 21.64
CA VAL A 102 11.17 18.18 22.82
C VAL A 102 10.95 16.70 23.08
N SER A 103 11.26 16.25 24.30
CA SER A 103 10.86 14.93 24.79
C SER A 103 9.42 14.96 25.31
N ALA A 104 8.73 13.82 25.25
CA ALA A 104 7.30 13.71 25.57
C ALA A 104 6.88 14.33 26.93
N GLY A 105 7.78 14.36 27.93
CA GLY A 105 7.50 14.88 29.28
C GLY A 105 7.51 16.41 29.43
N ARG A 106 8.18 17.17 28.55
CA ARG A 106 8.23 18.66 28.59
C ARG A 106 7.11 19.33 27.78
N TYR A 107 6.23 18.53 27.20
CA TYR A 107 5.33 18.98 26.15
C TYR A 107 4.08 19.74 26.69
N GLY A 108 3.73 19.62 27.99
CA GLY A 108 2.51 20.23 28.56
C GLY A 108 2.46 21.76 28.54
N ALA A 109 3.48 22.45 29.07
CA ALA A 109 3.55 23.93 29.03
C ALA A 109 3.69 24.45 27.59
N LEU A 110 4.45 23.72 26.77
CA LEU A 110 4.59 24.02 25.34
C LEU A 110 3.25 23.91 24.60
N ARG A 111 2.39 22.93 24.90
CA ARG A 111 1.05 22.81 24.28
C ARG A 111 0.19 24.07 24.47
N ALA A 112 0.18 24.65 25.66
CA ALA A 112 -0.62 25.85 25.93
C ALA A 112 -0.12 27.07 25.14
N GLU A 113 1.19 27.21 24.99
CA GLU A 113 1.79 28.22 24.12
C GLU A 113 1.46 27.98 22.64
N LEU A 114 1.68 26.76 22.15
CA LEU A 114 1.36 26.37 20.78
C LEU A 114 -0.14 26.58 20.46
N GLY A 115 -1.03 26.29 21.41
CA GLY A 115 -2.46 26.55 21.26
C GLY A 115 -2.80 28.03 21.07
N ARG A 116 -2.13 28.93 21.80
CA ARG A 116 -2.30 30.39 21.60
C ARG A 116 -1.81 30.83 20.23
N ILE A 117 -0.68 30.29 19.77
CA ILE A 117 -0.12 30.58 18.44
C ILE A 117 -1.09 30.11 17.35
N VAL A 118 -1.60 28.87 17.46
CA VAL A 118 -2.58 28.30 16.53
C VAL A 118 -3.85 29.14 16.47
N ALA A 119 -4.44 29.48 17.63
CA ALA A 119 -5.66 30.29 17.68
C ALA A 119 -5.46 31.68 17.04
N THR A 120 -4.39 32.38 17.44
CA THR A 120 -4.06 33.71 16.90
C THR A 120 -3.83 33.66 15.38
N THR A 121 -3.13 32.64 14.90
CA THR A 121 -2.85 32.48 13.47
C THR A 121 -4.13 32.24 12.66
N LEU A 122 -5.02 31.38 13.17
CA LEU A 122 -6.31 31.10 12.55
C LEU A 122 -7.19 32.36 12.51
N ASP A 123 -7.28 33.13 13.60
CA ASP A 123 -8.05 34.36 13.66
C ASP A 123 -7.55 35.41 12.66
N GLN A 124 -6.23 35.56 12.54
CA GLN A 124 -5.64 36.45 11.53
C GLN A 124 -5.98 36.00 10.10
N LEU A 125 -5.96 34.69 9.82
CA LEU A 125 -6.33 34.18 8.50
C LEU A 125 -7.83 34.41 8.21
N ARG A 126 -8.70 34.20 9.21
CA ARG A 126 -10.15 34.47 9.10
C ARG A 126 -10.49 35.95 8.91
N ALA A 127 -9.62 36.85 9.37
CA ALA A 127 -9.77 38.29 9.14
C ALA A 127 -9.39 38.70 7.71
N GLU A 128 -8.41 38.02 7.11
CA GLU A 128 -7.82 38.38 5.82
C GLU A 128 -8.53 37.70 4.63
N TYR A 129 -8.86 36.43 4.79
CA TYR A 129 -9.47 35.57 3.76
C TYR A 129 -10.97 35.41 4.01
N ASP A 130 -11.72 35.15 2.94
CA ASP A 130 -13.16 34.92 3.06
C ASP A 130 -13.43 33.53 3.65
N VAL A 131 -12.68 32.50 3.21
CA VAL A 131 -12.81 31.14 3.72
C VAL A 131 -11.46 30.60 4.19
N VAL A 132 -11.44 29.90 5.32
CA VAL A 132 -10.27 29.11 5.77
C VAL A 132 -10.64 27.63 5.81
N ILE A 133 -9.95 26.81 5.02
CA ILE A 133 -10.13 25.35 5.05
C ILE A 133 -9.07 24.76 5.97
N CYS A 134 -9.51 24.27 7.12
CA CYS A 134 -8.68 23.68 8.14
C CYS A 134 -8.50 22.18 7.88
N GLU A 135 -7.30 21.66 8.10
CA GLU A 135 -6.98 20.24 7.99
C GLU A 135 -6.71 19.62 9.36
N GLY A 136 -7.38 18.51 9.66
CA GLY A 136 -7.12 17.69 10.84
C GLY A 136 -5.82 16.87 10.72
N ALA A 137 -5.40 16.22 11.81
CA ALA A 137 -4.23 15.36 11.85
C ALA A 137 -4.60 13.97 12.37
N GLY A 138 -4.18 12.90 11.70
CA GLY A 138 -4.59 11.55 12.09
C GLY A 138 -6.12 11.38 12.03
N SER A 139 -6.68 10.70 13.04
CA SER A 139 -8.11 10.60 13.31
C SER A 139 -8.57 11.59 14.40
N PRO A 140 -9.77 12.19 14.31
CA PRO A 140 -10.31 13.01 15.39
C PRO A 140 -10.66 12.17 16.65
N ALA A 141 -10.72 10.83 16.52
CA ALA A 141 -11.05 9.90 17.59
C ALA A 141 -9.82 9.21 18.22
N GLU A 142 -8.63 9.83 18.15
CA GLU A 142 -7.42 9.37 18.85
C GLU A 142 -7.54 9.63 20.35
N ILE A 143 -8.18 8.72 21.08
CA ILE A 143 -8.55 8.86 22.50
C ILE A 143 -7.33 9.26 23.38
N ASN A 144 -6.16 8.71 23.07
CA ASN A 144 -4.90 9.00 23.76
C ASN A 144 -4.32 10.39 23.49
N LEU A 145 -4.74 11.06 22.41
CA LEU A 145 -4.25 12.39 22.00
C LEU A 145 -5.28 13.51 22.23
N ARG A 146 -6.51 13.15 22.61
CA ARG A 146 -7.60 14.09 22.84
C ARG A 146 -7.25 15.16 23.88
N ALA A 147 -6.53 14.79 24.94
CA ALA A 147 -6.04 15.75 25.93
C ALA A 147 -4.96 16.66 25.32
N GLY A 148 -5.33 17.91 25.05
CA GLY A 148 -4.43 18.89 24.42
C GLY A 148 -4.29 18.72 22.90
N ASP A 149 -5.37 18.25 22.25
CA ASP A 149 -5.52 18.25 20.80
C ASP A 149 -5.55 19.68 20.25
N LEU A 150 -4.64 19.97 19.32
CA LEU A 150 -4.51 21.27 18.65
C LEU A 150 -4.95 21.21 17.17
N ALA A 151 -5.25 20.02 16.65
CA ALA A 151 -5.39 19.79 15.21
C ALA A 151 -6.78 19.31 14.79
N ASN A 152 -7.49 18.56 15.66
CA ASN A 152 -8.80 17.99 15.33
C ASN A 152 -9.93 18.66 16.10
N MET A 153 -10.61 17.93 16.99
CA MET A 153 -11.78 18.40 17.70
C MET A 153 -11.44 19.47 18.75
N GLY A 154 -10.21 19.48 19.28
CA GLY A 154 -9.74 20.56 20.13
C GLY A 154 -9.70 21.91 19.38
N LEU A 155 -9.21 21.91 18.14
CA LEU A 155 -9.27 23.08 17.26
C LEU A 155 -10.72 23.43 16.89
N ALA A 156 -11.50 22.42 16.50
CA ALA A 156 -12.90 22.61 16.11
C ALA A 156 -13.71 23.24 17.23
N ARG A 157 -13.51 22.82 18.49
CA ARG A 157 -14.19 23.39 19.65
C ARG A 157 -13.73 24.80 19.97
N ALA A 158 -12.43 25.06 19.87
CA ALA A 158 -11.89 26.38 20.18
C ALA A 158 -12.36 27.46 19.20
N ALA A 159 -12.55 27.09 17.93
CA ALA A 159 -12.89 28.03 16.85
C ALA A 159 -14.32 27.83 16.27
N GLU A 160 -15.12 26.96 16.89
CA GLU A 160 -16.48 26.55 16.46
C GLU A 160 -16.54 26.10 14.99
N LEU A 161 -15.60 25.24 14.58
CA LEU A 161 -15.48 24.82 13.19
C LEU A 161 -16.47 23.69 12.86
N PRO A 162 -17.33 23.85 11.84
CA PRO A 162 -18.01 22.71 11.23
C PRO A 162 -16.96 21.74 10.70
N THR A 163 -17.17 20.45 10.94
CA THR A 163 -16.21 19.40 10.63
C THR A 163 -16.82 18.37 9.71
N ILE A 164 -16.13 18.03 8.62
CA ILE A 164 -16.47 16.89 7.77
C ILE A 164 -15.42 15.79 7.95
N VAL A 165 -15.84 14.53 7.90
CA VAL A 165 -14.94 13.38 8.07
C VAL A 165 -14.79 12.63 6.75
N VAL A 166 -13.57 12.60 6.21
CA VAL A 166 -13.23 11.83 5.02
C VAL A 166 -12.82 10.40 5.37
N GLY A 167 -13.28 9.41 4.61
CA GLY A 167 -12.87 8.01 4.75
C GLY A 167 -12.44 7.40 3.43
N ASP A 168 -11.34 6.64 3.44
CA ASP A 168 -10.82 5.91 2.28
C ASP A 168 -11.50 4.55 2.15
N ILE A 169 -12.32 4.38 1.11
CA ILE A 169 -13.04 3.12 0.87
C ILE A 169 -12.16 2.02 0.26
N ASP A 170 -11.04 2.37 -0.36
CA ASP A 170 -10.10 1.41 -0.98
C ASP A 170 -9.45 0.49 0.09
N ARG A 171 -9.49 0.92 1.36
CA ARG A 171 -9.03 0.14 2.52
C ARG A 171 -10.07 -0.84 3.07
N GLY A 172 -11.31 -0.76 2.60
CA GLY A 172 -12.45 -1.50 3.15
C GLY A 172 -12.95 -0.92 4.49
N GLY A 173 -14.17 -1.33 4.89
CA GLY A 173 -14.72 -0.98 6.20
C GLY A 173 -15.12 0.48 6.41
N VAL A 174 -15.18 1.30 5.36
CA VAL A 174 -15.34 2.77 5.48
C VAL A 174 -16.55 3.21 6.33
N PHE A 175 -17.70 2.54 6.20
CA PHE A 175 -18.90 2.85 6.97
C PHE A 175 -18.70 2.62 8.47
N ALA A 176 -18.06 1.50 8.83
CA ALA A 176 -17.73 1.19 10.21
C ALA A 176 -16.69 2.18 10.76
N SER A 177 -15.69 2.56 9.97
CA SER A 177 -14.70 3.55 10.36
C SER A 177 -15.33 4.94 10.58
N MET A 178 -16.22 5.39 9.70
CA MET A 178 -16.93 6.66 9.84
C MET A 178 -17.85 6.68 11.06
N PHE A 179 -18.70 5.64 11.19
CA PHE A 179 -19.59 5.50 12.35
C PHE A 179 -18.79 5.42 13.66
N GLY A 180 -17.77 4.56 13.73
CA GLY A 180 -16.93 4.40 14.90
C GLY A 180 -16.17 5.67 15.27
N THR A 181 -15.65 6.40 14.26
CA THR A 181 -15.01 7.70 14.48
C THR A 181 -15.97 8.67 15.17
N LEU A 182 -17.21 8.77 14.69
CA LEU A 182 -18.20 9.64 15.31
C LEU A 182 -18.60 9.16 16.71
N ALA A 183 -18.93 7.88 16.86
CA ALA A 183 -19.48 7.30 18.09
C ALA A 183 -18.49 7.35 19.27
N LEU A 184 -17.18 7.39 19.00
CA LEU A 184 -16.14 7.53 20.02
C LEU A 184 -15.94 8.97 20.51
N LEU A 185 -16.52 9.97 19.83
CA LEU A 185 -16.43 11.36 20.24
C LEU A 185 -17.46 11.70 21.32
N GLU A 186 -17.12 12.62 22.22
CA GLU A 186 -18.06 13.14 23.21
C GLU A 186 -19.13 14.05 22.56
N PRO A 187 -20.28 14.29 23.22
CA PRO A 187 -21.36 15.09 22.63
C PRO A 187 -20.92 16.48 22.14
N ALA A 188 -19.99 17.12 22.87
CA ALA A 188 -19.48 18.45 22.53
C ALA A 188 -18.62 18.45 21.25
N ASP A 189 -17.99 17.34 20.90
CA ASP A 189 -17.25 17.16 19.67
C ASP A 189 -18.21 16.75 18.54
N GLN A 190 -19.10 15.78 18.80
CA GLN A 190 -20.05 15.27 17.81
C GLN A 190 -20.94 16.36 17.22
N ARG A 191 -21.34 17.37 18.00
CA ARG A 191 -22.17 18.49 17.50
C ARG A 191 -21.53 19.29 16.36
N LEU A 192 -20.19 19.24 16.25
CA LEU A 192 -19.44 19.93 15.20
C LEU A 192 -19.21 19.06 13.97
N VAL A 193 -19.34 17.73 14.08
CA VAL A 193 -19.23 16.82 12.94
C VAL A 193 -20.52 16.86 12.14
N ALA A 194 -20.48 17.47 10.96
CA ALA A 194 -21.65 17.81 10.17
C ALA A 194 -21.94 16.81 9.03
N GLY A 195 -20.99 15.96 8.66
CA GLY A 195 -21.17 15.02 7.55
C GLY A 195 -19.92 14.26 7.17
N PHE A 196 -20.07 13.40 6.17
CA PHE A 196 -19.02 12.49 5.70
C PHE A 196 -18.69 12.70 4.23
N VAL A 197 -17.45 12.38 3.83
CA VAL A 197 -17.02 12.29 2.43
C VAL A 197 -16.36 10.93 2.21
N ILE A 198 -16.85 10.16 1.24
CA ILE A 198 -16.18 8.91 0.85
C ILE A 198 -15.14 9.23 -0.22
N ASN A 199 -13.93 8.72 -0.04
CA ASN A 199 -12.81 8.93 -0.95
C ASN A 199 -12.38 7.62 -1.62
N LYS A 200 -11.82 7.74 -2.84
CA LYS A 200 -11.25 6.65 -3.65
C LYS A 200 -12.23 5.53 -4.02
N PHE A 201 -13.49 5.86 -4.28
CA PHE A 201 -14.45 4.85 -4.69
C PHE A 201 -14.22 4.35 -6.13
N ARG A 202 -14.33 3.04 -6.34
CA ARG A 202 -14.21 2.42 -7.67
C ARG A 202 -15.56 1.84 -8.07
N GLY A 203 -16.06 2.25 -9.23
CA GLY A 203 -17.33 1.75 -9.79
C GLY A 203 -18.47 2.77 -9.72
N ASP A 204 -19.70 2.28 -9.83
CA ASP A 204 -20.91 3.10 -9.84
C ASP A 204 -21.32 3.51 -8.42
N ALA A 205 -21.31 4.81 -8.13
CA ALA A 205 -21.62 5.35 -6.81
C ALA A 205 -23.06 5.04 -6.36
N ALA A 206 -23.98 4.73 -7.30
CA ALA A 206 -25.33 4.30 -6.97
C ALA A 206 -25.34 3.00 -6.15
N LEU A 207 -24.34 2.14 -6.32
CA LEU A 207 -24.22 0.89 -5.56
C LEU A 207 -23.95 1.13 -4.06
N LEU A 208 -23.41 2.29 -3.68
CA LEU A 208 -23.18 2.64 -2.29
C LEU A 208 -24.41 3.18 -1.58
N ARG A 209 -25.46 3.58 -2.32
CA ARG A 209 -26.63 4.29 -1.77
C ARG A 209 -27.19 3.63 -0.50
N PRO A 210 -27.42 2.30 -0.44
CA PRO A 210 -27.95 1.67 0.78
C PRO A 210 -27.06 1.86 2.01
N GLY A 211 -25.73 1.87 1.84
CA GLY A 211 -24.78 2.11 2.92
C GLY A 211 -24.72 3.58 3.33
N LEU A 212 -24.83 4.51 2.38
CA LEU A 212 -24.89 5.95 2.65
C LEU A 212 -26.17 6.30 3.43
N ASP A 213 -27.30 5.72 3.04
CA ASP A 213 -28.59 5.94 3.68
C ASP A 213 -28.56 5.38 5.10
N MET A 214 -28.06 4.16 5.29
CA MET A 214 -27.87 3.55 6.61
C MET A 214 -26.98 4.41 7.52
N LEU A 215 -25.85 4.92 7.03
CA LEU A 215 -24.97 5.79 7.81
C LEU A 215 -25.70 7.08 8.20
N THR A 216 -26.49 7.64 7.30
CA THR A 216 -27.29 8.85 7.56
C THR A 216 -28.35 8.56 8.62
N ASP A 217 -29.08 7.46 8.54
CA ASP A 217 -30.10 7.07 9.52
C ASP A 217 -29.51 6.84 10.91
N LEU A 218 -28.34 6.20 10.99
CA LEU A 218 -27.65 5.90 12.25
C LEU A 218 -27.06 7.15 12.92
N THR A 219 -26.69 8.16 12.13
CA THR A 219 -25.91 9.30 12.62
C THR A 219 -26.62 10.63 12.53
N GLY A 220 -27.74 10.73 11.81
CA GLY A 220 -28.38 11.99 11.44
C GLY A 220 -27.51 12.92 10.58
N ARG A 221 -26.39 12.43 10.03
CA ARG A 221 -25.41 13.24 9.28
C ARG A 221 -25.33 12.75 7.84
N PRO A 222 -25.44 13.64 6.84
CA PRO A 222 -25.41 13.24 5.45
C PRO A 222 -24.00 12.82 5.00
N THR A 223 -23.96 11.98 3.97
CA THR A 223 -22.78 11.87 3.12
C THR A 223 -22.82 12.99 2.08
N LEU A 224 -21.85 13.90 2.14
CA LEU A 224 -21.77 15.09 1.29
C LEU A 224 -21.28 14.78 -0.13
N GLY A 225 -20.69 13.60 -0.35
CA GLY A 225 -20.21 13.18 -1.66
C GLY A 225 -19.40 11.89 -1.62
N VAL A 226 -19.26 11.30 -2.81
CA VAL A 226 -18.43 10.12 -3.05
C VAL A 226 -17.43 10.46 -4.15
N LEU A 227 -16.18 10.66 -3.77
CA LEU A 227 -15.10 10.95 -4.70
C LEU A 227 -14.63 9.65 -5.36
N PRO A 228 -14.60 9.58 -6.70
CA PRO A 228 -14.06 8.43 -7.40
C PRO A 228 -12.56 8.31 -7.21
N TYR A 229 -12.04 7.09 -7.31
CA TYR A 229 -10.62 6.85 -7.46
C TYR A 229 -10.17 7.37 -8.82
N GLN A 230 -9.25 8.35 -8.80
CA GLN A 230 -8.66 8.89 -10.02
C GLN A 230 -7.28 8.27 -10.27
N PRO A 231 -7.15 7.35 -11.25
CA PRO A 231 -5.89 6.71 -11.56
C PRO A 231 -4.81 7.69 -12.04
N ASP A 232 -5.22 8.75 -12.74
CA ASP A 232 -4.31 9.70 -13.38
C ASP A 232 -4.03 10.94 -12.51
N LEU A 233 -4.50 10.93 -11.26
CA LEU A 233 -4.16 11.96 -10.30
C LEU A 233 -2.77 11.69 -9.75
N TRP A 234 -1.76 12.35 -10.33
CA TRP A 234 -0.38 12.30 -9.87
C TRP A 234 -0.05 13.57 -9.07
N TRP A 235 0.46 13.39 -7.85
CA TRP A 235 1.05 14.48 -7.08
C TRP A 235 2.10 13.93 -6.10
N ASP A 236 2.95 14.82 -5.61
CA ASP A 236 4.04 14.48 -4.70
C ASP A 236 3.53 13.74 -3.45
N THR A 237 4.25 12.75 -2.98
CA THR A 237 3.84 12.07 -1.76
C THR A 237 3.89 13.01 -0.53
N GLU A 238 2.77 13.13 0.20
CA GLU A 238 2.61 14.00 1.38
C GLU A 238 3.65 13.75 2.50
N ASP A 239 3.85 12.47 2.83
CA ASP A 239 4.63 12.03 3.98
C ASP A 239 5.64 10.97 3.55
N SER A 240 6.83 11.04 4.13
CA SER A 240 7.87 10.02 4.12
C SER A 240 7.37 8.58 4.37
N LEU A 241 6.36 8.40 5.22
CA LEU A 241 5.76 7.09 5.51
C LEU A 241 5.07 6.45 4.30
N SER A 242 4.62 7.26 3.35
CA SER A 242 3.97 6.77 2.13
C SER A 242 4.98 6.27 1.08
N TYR A 243 6.30 6.45 1.31
CA TYR A 243 7.35 5.81 0.52
C TYR A 243 7.60 4.38 1.03
N SER A 244 6.83 3.43 0.50
CA SER A 244 7.02 2.00 0.76
C SER A 244 8.11 1.39 -0.13
N ASP A 245 8.75 0.33 0.38
CA ASP A 245 9.76 -0.42 -0.37
C ASP A 245 9.12 -1.13 -1.58
N GLY A 246 9.87 -1.22 -2.69
CA GLY A 246 9.42 -1.80 -3.96
C GLY A 246 8.41 -0.95 -4.75
N ARG A 247 8.03 0.24 -4.25
CA ARG A 247 7.05 1.12 -4.88
C ARG A 247 7.63 1.78 -6.14
N LEU A 248 6.94 1.61 -7.27
CA LEU A 248 7.13 2.47 -8.44
C LEU A 248 6.53 3.85 -8.14
N LEU A 249 7.33 4.91 -8.29
CA LEU A 249 6.87 6.28 -8.20
C LEU A 249 6.26 6.72 -9.53
N GLY A 250 5.23 7.55 -9.45
CA GLY A 250 4.48 8.01 -10.62
C GLY A 250 3.86 6.89 -11.45
N ARG A 251 3.49 7.24 -12.68
CA ARG A 251 3.04 6.32 -13.73
C ARG A 251 3.74 6.71 -15.01
N PRO A 252 4.93 6.17 -15.28
CA PRO A 252 5.72 6.66 -16.39
C PRO A 252 5.02 6.32 -17.71
N GLY A 253 4.90 7.32 -18.57
CA GLY A 253 4.44 7.14 -19.94
C GLY A 253 5.40 6.25 -20.74
N PRO A 254 5.00 5.77 -21.93
CA PRO A 254 5.87 4.98 -22.79
C PRO A 254 7.14 5.77 -23.15
N ALA A 255 8.27 5.07 -23.27
CA ALA A 255 9.51 5.68 -23.72
C ALA A 255 9.34 6.34 -25.10
N ARG A 256 9.91 7.52 -25.28
CA ARG A 256 9.93 8.22 -26.59
C ARG A 256 10.90 7.56 -27.56
N GLY A 257 11.98 6.98 -27.04
CA GLY A 257 12.95 6.17 -27.78
C GLY A 257 12.73 4.66 -27.63
N SER A 258 13.74 3.87 -27.99
CA SER A 258 13.71 2.40 -27.92
C SER A 258 14.08 1.84 -26.55
N GLN A 259 14.55 2.68 -25.61
CA GLN A 259 15.01 2.26 -24.29
C GLN A 259 14.37 3.07 -23.16
N TRP A 260 14.21 2.39 -22.03
CA TRP A 260 13.84 2.97 -20.75
C TRP A 260 15.08 3.34 -19.94
N LEU A 261 14.92 4.30 -19.04
CA LEU A 261 15.90 4.62 -18.01
C LEU A 261 15.38 4.14 -16.64
N ARG A 262 16.14 3.29 -15.96
CA ARG A 262 15.75 2.70 -14.66
C ARG A 262 16.43 3.47 -13.53
N VAL A 263 15.64 4.07 -12.65
CA VAL A 263 16.13 4.84 -11.51
C VAL A 263 15.80 4.08 -10.23
N ALA A 264 16.81 3.76 -9.42
CA ALA A 264 16.63 3.16 -8.10
C ALA A 264 16.92 4.20 -7.02
N VAL A 265 15.88 4.55 -6.26
CA VAL A 265 15.95 5.47 -5.12
C VAL A 265 16.09 4.63 -3.86
N VAL A 266 17.16 4.82 -3.09
CA VAL A 266 17.32 4.10 -1.82
C VAL A 266 16.23 4.56 -0.84
N ARG A 267 15.38 3.62 -0.41
CA ARG A 267 14.32 3.89 0.57
C ARG A 267 14.96 3.96 1.96
N LEU A 268 15.47 5.14 2.31
CA LEU A 268 16.03 5.41 3.64
C LEU A 268 14.94 5.36 4.73
N PRO A 269 15.25 4.91 5.96
CA PRO A 269 14.30 4.90 7.07
C PRO A 269 13.68 6.26 7.36
N ARG A 270 14.47 7.33 7.28
CA ARG A 270 14.07 8.72 7.58
C ARG A 270 14.20 9.61 6.35
N ILE A 271 13.77 9.06 5.20
CA ILE A 271 13.70 9.77 3.94
C ILE A 271 12.97 11.12 4.10
N SER A 272 13.51 12.17 3.50
CA SER A 272 12.97 13.52 3.52
C SER A 272 13.05 14.17 2.15
N ASN A 273 12.07 15.02 1.84
CA ASN A 273 12.04 15.85 0.62
C ASN A 273 12.30 15.08 -0.68
N ALA A 274 11.78 13.85 -0.79
CA ALA A 274 11.96 13.02 -1.99
C ALA A 274 11.12 13.48 -3.20
N THR A 275 10.71 14.74 -3.26
CA THR A 275 9.90 15.30 -4.36
C THR A 275 10.72 15.48 -5.65
N ASP A 276 12.04 15.59 -5.52
CA ASP A 276 12.96 15.61 -6.66
C ASP A 276 12.85 14.33 -7.50
N VAL A 277 12.71 13.17 -6.86
CA VAL A 277 12.56 11.89 -7.58
C VAL A 277 11.16 11.67 -8.13
N GLU A 278 10.14 12.32 -7.55
CA GLU A 278 8.79 12.37 -8.14
C GLU A 278 8.83 13.15 -9.46
N ALA A 279 9.58 14.26 -9.55
CA ALA A 279 9.75 15.01 -10.80
C ALA A 279 10.44 14.18 -11.90
N LEU A 280 11.38 13.30 -11.54
CA LEU A 280 11.96 12.32 -12.47
C LEU A 280 10.92 11.29 -12.93
N ALA A 281 10.02 10.86 -12.04
CA ALA A 281 8.99 9.87 -12.32
C ALA A 281 7.88 10.38 -13.25
N ALA A 282 7.76 11.70 -13.42
CA ALA A 282 6.86 12.32 -14.38
C ALA A 282 7.36 12.19 -15.83
N GLU A 283 8.63 11.86 -16.05
CA GLU A 283 9.21 11.77 -17.38
C GLU A 283 8.84 10.44 -18.09
N PRO A 284 8.27 10.49 -19.31
CA PRO A 284 8.03 9.29 -20.10
C PRO A 284 9.31 8.49 -20.35
N GLY A 285 9.23 7.16 -20.21
CA GLY A 285 10.40 6.29 -20.37
C GLY A 285 11.36 6.26 -19.18
N VAL A 286 11.06 6.93 -18.07
CA VAL A 286 11.85 6.88 -16.82
C VAL A 286 11.09 6.09 -15.76
N SER A 287 11.63 4.93 -15.36
CA SER A 287 11.05 4.11 -14.30
C SER A 287 11.74 4.38 -12.97
N VAL A 288 11.09 5.09 -12.05
CA VAL A 288 11.62 5.41 -10.72
C VAL A 288 11.08 4.45 -9.66
N ARG A 289 11.95 3.73 -8.96
CA ARG A 289 11.57 2.75 -7.94
C ARG A 289 12.26 3.03 -6.61
N LEU A 290 11.49 3.04 -5.53
CA LEU A 290 12.02 3.03 -4.17
C LEU A 290 12.43 1.60 -3.79
N THR A 291 13.64 1.43 -3.28
CA THR A 291 14.19 0.10 -3.00
C THR A 291 15.08 0.03 -1.76
N THR A 292 15.02 -1.10 -1.05
CA THR A 292 16.02 -1.56 -0.08
C THR A 292 16.79 -2.80 -0.56
N SER A 293 16.72 -3.12 -1.86
CA SER A 293 17.32 -4.30 -2.49
C SER A 293 18.63 -3.99 -3.20
N ALA A 294 19.70 -4.67 -2.79
CA ALA A 294 21.01 -4.59 -3.47
C ALA A 294 20.96 -5.01 -4.95
N ALA A 295 20.11 -5.98 -5.29
CA ALA A 295 19.97 -6.46 -6.67
C ALA A 295 19.33 -5.40 -7.57
N GLU A 296 18.36 -4.65 -7.05
CA GLU A 296 17.74 -3.55 -7.80
C GLU A 296 18.69 -2.37 -7.98
N LEU A 297 19.54 -2.08 -6.98
CA LEU A 297 20.61 -1.08 -7.12
C LEU A 297 21.64 -1.48 -8.19
N ALA A 298 22.01 -2.76 -8.25
CA ALA A 298 22.94 -3.25 -9.26
C ALA A 298 22.37 -3.13 -10.69
N ASP A 299 21.06 -3.37 -10.86
CA ASP A 299 20.39 -3.29 -12.15
C ASP A 299 19.99 -1.86 -12.56
N ALA A 300 19.92 -0.90 -11.63
CA ALA A 300 19.56 0.48 -11.92
C ALA A 300 20.47 1.13 -12.97
N ASP A 301 19.98 2.09 -13.76
CA ASP A 301 20.79 2.96 -14.63
C ASP A 301 21.22 4.25 -13.92
N LEU A 302 20.47 4.65 -12.90
CA LEU A 302 20.79 5.72 -11.96
C LEU A 302 20.44 5.27 -10.54
N ILE A 303 21.38 5.40 -9.60
CA ILE A 303 21.10 5.27 -8.18
C ILE A 303 20.89 6.66 -7.57
N VAL A 304 19.84 6.85 -6.77
CA VAL A 304 19.57 8.08 -6.02
C VAL A 304 19.61 7.80 -4.52
N LEU A 305 20.45 8.55 -3.79
CA LEU A 305 20.36 8.73 -2.35
C LEU A 305 19.54 9.99 -2.06
N PRO A 306 18.28 9.86 -1.59
CA PRO A 306 17.41 11.01 -1.33
C PRO A 306 17.84 11.76 -0.06
N GLY A 307 17.12 12.84 0.26
CA GLY A 307 17.28 13.52 1.55
C GLY A 307 17.04 12.59 2.73
N SER A 308 17.75 12.86 3.84
CA SER A 308 17.55 12.19 5.12
C SER A 308 17.38 13.23 6.23
N LYS A 309 16.59 12.89 7.25
CA LYS A 309 16.47 13.64 8.49
C LYS A 309 17.36 13.14 9.64
N ALA A 310 18.11 12.07 9.41
CA ALA A 310 19.17 11.64 10.32
C ALA A 310 20.31 11.01 9.50
N THR A 311 21.09 11.86 8.84
CA THR A 311 22.10 11.48 7.83
C THR A 311 23.03 10.38 8.33
N VAL A 312 23.62 10.51 9.52
CA VAL A 312 24.57 9.51 10.05
C VAL A 312 23.87 8.18 10.38
N ALA A 313 22.67 8.21 10.97
CA ALA A 313 21.94 7.00 11.33
C ALA A 313 21.45 6.23 10.10
N ASP A 314 21.03 6.94 9.07
CA ASP A 314 20.59 6.33 7.81
C ASP A 314 21.79 5.82 6.98
N LEU A 315 22.96 6.47 7.07
CA LEU A 315 24.21 5.96 6.51
C LEU A 315 24.63 4.64 7.17
N ASP A 316 24.56 4.58 8.50
CA ASP A 316 24.82 3.33 9.23
C ASP A 316 23.83 2.25 8.80
N TRP A 317 22.53 2.57 8.75
CA TRP A 317 21.51 1.63 8.30
C TRP A 317 21.83 1.08 6.89
N LEU A 318 22.22 1.95 5.96
CA LEU A 318 22.59 1.59 4.60
C LEU A 318 23.77 0.60 4.60
N ARG A 319 24.79 0.82 5.45
CA ARG A 319 25.91 -0.11 5.64
C ARG A 319 25.46 -1.45 6.22
N HIS A 320 24.68 -1.42 7.30
CA HIS A 320 24.18 -2.64 7.98
C HIS A 320 23.30 -3.50 7.06
N ARG A 321 22.57 -2.87 6.13
CA ARG A 321 21.76 -3.56 5.13
C ARG A 321 22.55 -4.05 3.92
N GLY A 322 23.86 -3.83 3.87
CA GLY A 322 24.72 -4.25 2.76
C GLY A 322 24.48 -3.46 1.47
N LEU A 323 23.93 -2.25 1.55
CA LEU A 323 23.60 -1.42 0.39
C LEU A 323 24.76 -0.50 -0.02
N ALA A 324 25.74 -0.28 0.85
CA ALA A 324 26.90 0.59 0.58
C ALA A 324 27.76 0.05 -0.58
N GLU A 325 28.07 -1.24 -0.55
CA GLU A 325 28.92 -1.87 -1.56
C GLU A 325 28.31 -1.87 -2.96
N PRO A 326 27.02 -2.22 -3.17
CA PRO A 326 26.37 -2.06 -4.46
C PRO A 326 26.46 -0.63 -5.02
N ILE A 327 26.30 0.39 -4.18
CA ILE A 327 26.39 1.80 -4.60
C ILE A 327 27.82 2.14 -5.02
N ARG A 328 28.83 1.73 -4.22
CA ARG A 328 30.25 1.92 -4.55
C ARG A 328 30.62 1.22 -5.85
N ALA A 329 30.20 -0.04 -6.02
CA ALA A 329 30.46 -0.81 -7.23
C ALA A 329 29.80 -0.18 -8.46
N HIS A 330 28.57 0.34 -8.32
CA HIS A 330 27.88 1.05 -9.38
C HIS A 330 28.65 2.32 -9.81
N ALA A 331 29.09 3.14 -8.86
CA ALA A 331 29.91 4.31 -9.14
C ALA A 331 31.28 3.95 -9.75
N ALA A 332 31.95 2.91 -9.23
CA ALA A 332 33.23 2.42 -9.75
C ALA A 332 33.15 1.91 -11.19
N ALA A 333 31.98 1.41 -11.61
CA ALA A 333 31.69 1.05 -12.99
C ALA A 333 31.43 2.27 -13.91
N GLY A 334 31.62 3.50 -13.41
CA GLY A 334 31.36 4.75 -14.15
C GLY A 334 29.90 5.08 -14.35
N ARG A 335 28.99 4.41 -13.60
CA ARG A 335 27.54 4.59 -13.76
C ARG A 335 27.01 5.70 -12.84
N PRO A 336 25.89 6.36 -13.21
CA PRO A 336 25.35 7.51 -12.48
C PRO A 336 24.91 7.25 -11.04
N VAL A 337 25.38 8.09 -10.12
CA VAL A 337 24.87 8.17 -8.73
C VAL A 337 24.52 9.61 -8.39
N LEU A 338 23.34 9.85 -7.85
CA LEU A 338 22.88 11.17 -7.40
C LEU A 338 22.62 11.17 -5.89
N GLY A 339 23.21 12.12 -5.17
CA GLY A 339 22.89 12.41 -3.78
C GLY A 339 22.13 13.73 -3.64
N LEU A 340 21.06 13.72 -2.84
CA LEU A 340 20.25 14.91 -2.55
C LEU A 340 20.28 15.21 -1.05
N CYS A 341 20.71 16.41 -0.68
CA CYS A 341 20.77 16.88 0.71
C CYS A 341 21.47 15.86 1.62
N GLY A 342 20.77 15.22 2.57
CA GLY A 342 21.35 14.15 3.39
C GLY A 342 22.03 13.04 2.57
N GLY A 343 21.48 12.66 1.42
CA GLY A 343 22.11 11.71 0.50
C GLY A 343 23.38 12.24 -0.15
N TYR A 344 23.45 13.54 -0.49
CA TYR A 344 24.70 14.19 -0.93
C TYR A 344 25.75 14.11 0.18
N GLN A 345 25.36 14.38 1.42
CA GLN A 345 26.25 14.33 2.56
C GLN A 345 26.81 12.91 2.80
N MET A 346 25.97 11.88 2.63
CA MET A 346 26.39 10.48 2.69
C MET A 346 27.43 10.11 1.63
N LEU A 347 27.38 10.73 0.44
CA LEU A 347 28.36 10.46 -0.63
C LEU A 347 29.74 11.03 -0.34
N GLY A 348 29.85 11.99 0.58
CA GLY A 348 31.12 12.64 0.94
C GLY A 348 32.15 11.70 1.55
N ALA A 349 33.38 12.19 1.68
CA ALA A 349 34.49 11.50 2.32
C ALA A 349 34.26 11.35 3.83
N THR A 350 33.88 12.43 4.50
CA THR A 350 33.63 12.43 5.95
C THR A 350 32.44 13.32 6.31
N ILE A 351 31.81 13.01 7.43
CA ILE A 351 30.73 13.78 8.04
C ILE A 351 31.11 14.05 9.50
N ASP A 352 31.31 15.31 9.88
CA ASP A 352 31.43 15.75 11.28
C ASP A 352 30.06 16.20 11.78
N ASP A 353 29.42 15.37 12.61
CA ASP A 353 28.09 15.61 13.13
C ASP A 353 28.02 15.65 14.67
N PRO A 354 28.38 16.80 15.27
CA PRO A 354 28.19 17.04 16.69
C PRO A 354 26.77 17.51 17.04
N VAL A 355 25.87 17.69 16.05
CA VAL A 355 24.58 18.37 16.24
C VAL A 355 23.41 17.40 16.18
N GLU A 356 23.23 16.68 15.08
CA GLU A 356 22.09 15.77 14.89
C GLU A 356 22.33 14.42 15.57
N SER A 357 23.46 13.75 15.27
CA SER A 357 23.80 12.45 15.87
C SER A 357 24.65 12.55 17.13
N GLY A 358 25.41 13.64 17.29
CA GLY A 358 26.36 13.82 18.40
C GLY A 358 27.57 12.88 18.34
N ARG A 359 27.80 12.19 17.22
CA ARG A 359 28.88 11.21 17.06
C ARG A 359 30.23 11.84 16.67
N GLY A 360 30.23 13.12 16.28
CA GLY A 360 31.42 13.79 15.77
C GLY A 360 31.79 13.28 14.38
N LEU A 361 33.08 13.07 14.12
CA LEU A 361 33.58 12.67 12.80
C LEU A 361 33.28 11.19 12.49
N VAL A 362 32.62 10.95 11.36
CA VAL A 362 32.37 9.62 10.79
C VAL A 362 32.75 9.59 9.31
N ASP A 363 33.14 8.42 8.81
CA ASP A 363 33.38 8.22 7.38
C ASP A 363 32.05 8.27 6.62
N GLY A 364 32.06 8.90 5.45
CA GLY A 364 30.98 8.81 4.47
C GLY A 364 31.14 7.62 3.53
N LEU A 365 30.49 7.66 2.37
CA LEU A 365 30.71 6.69 1.30
C LEU A 365 31.96 7.02 0.47
N GLY A 366 32.62 8.15 0.65
CA GLY A 366 33.87 8.48 -0.07
C GLY A 366 33.76 8.40 -1.59
N LEU A 367 32.57 8.71 -2.13
CA LEU A 367 32.32 8.76 -3.58
C LEU A 367 32.47 10.18 -4.12
N LEU A 368 32.40 11.18 -3.25
CA LEU A 368 32.69 12.58 -3.54
C LEU A 368 33.77 13.08 -2.58
N PRO A 369 34.71 13.94 -3.03
CA PRO A 369 35.74 14.54 -2.18
C PRO A 369 35.14 15.69 -1.38
N VAL A 370 34.16 15.39 -0.54
CA VAL A 370 33.38 16.37 0.22
C VAL A 370 33.47 16.05 1.70
N HIS A 371 33.81 17.07 2.49
CA HIS A 371 33.79 17.02 3.94
C HIS A 371 32.58 17.80 4.43
N VAL A 372 31.65 17.14 5.09
CA VAL A 372 30.44 17.76 5.60
C VAL A 372 30.61 18.05 7.09
N ARG A 373 30.32 19.26 7.51
CA ARG A 373 30.28 19.62 8.93
C ARG A 373 28.92 20.17 9.33
N PHE A 374 28.26 19.49 10.26
CA PHE A 374 26.99 19.95 10.82
C PHE A 374 27.21 21.14 11.74
N ALA A 375 26.33 22.12 11.61
CA ALA A 375 26.31 23.33 12.44
C ALA A 375 24.89 23.57 12.95
N ALA A 376 24.77 24.26 14.09
CA ALA A 376 23.49 24.52 14.73
C ALA A 376 22.53 25.36 13.85
N GLY A 377 23.08 26.26 13.03
CA GLY A 377 22.30 27.07 12.10
C GLY A 377 21.75 26.24 10.96
N LYS A 378 20.43 26.27 10.78
CA LYS A 378 19.74 25.69 9.62
C LYS A 378 19.76 26.69 8.47
N ARG A 379 20.04 26.22 7.25
CA ARG A 379 19.94 27.04 6.04
C ARG A 379 18.58 26.83 5.40
N LEU A 380 17.85 27.93 5.21
CA LEU A 380 16.54 28.01 4.58
C LEU A 380 16.58 29.15 3.57
N ALA A 381 16.56 28.82 2.28
CA ALA A 381 16.61 29.82 1.22
C ALA A 381 15.95 29.29 -0.05
N ARG A 382 15.37 30.18 -0.85
CA ARG A 382 15.12 29.94 -2.28
C ARG A 382 16.38 30.29 -3.03
N VAL A 383 16.69 29.51 -4.07
CA VAL A 383 17.97 29.58 -4.76
C VAL A 383 17.79 29.42 -6.26
N ASP A 384 18.66 30.12 -6.99
CA ASP A 384 18.69 30.19 -8.44
C ASP A 384 20.14 30.02 -8.90
N GLY A 385 20.34 29.35 -10.03
CA GLY A 385 21.65 29.09 -10.57
C GLY A 385 21.60 28.43 -11.95
N SER A 386 22.70 27.78 -12.33
CA SER A 386 22.81 27.05 -13.58
C SER A 386 23.68 25.80 -13.42
N ALA A 387 23.33 24.75 -14.15
CA ALA A 387 24.06 23.49 -14.20
C ALA A 387 23.80 22.80 -15.53
N LEU A 388 24.81 22.10 -16.06
CA LEU A 388 24.69 21.34 -17.32
C LEU A 388 24.15 22.17 -18.49
N GLY A 389 24.46 23.48 -18.53
CA GLY A 389 23.98 24.41 -19.56
C GLY A 389 22.51 24.83 -19.43
N ALA A 390 21.85 24.51 -18.31
CA ALA A 390 20.44 24.83 -18.05
C ALA A 390 20.27 25.67 -16.77
N PRO A 391 19.23 26.53 -16.70
CA PRO A 391 18.86 27.21 -15.46
C PRO A 391 18.35 26.21 -14.42
N VAL A 392 18.71 26.45 -13.16
CA VAL A 392 18.31 25.66 -12.00
C VAL A 392 17.62 26.58 -11.00
N HIS A 393 16.45 26.16 -10.54
CA HIS A 393 15.70 26.83 -9.48
C HIS A 393 15.39 25.81 -8.40
N GLY A 394 15.43 26.22 -7.14
CA GLY A 394 15.15 25.30 -6.03
C GLY A 394 15.12 25.98 -4.68
N TYR A 395 15.33 25.19 -3.65
CA TYR A 395 15.42 25.66 -2.28
C TYR A 395 16.40 24.82 -1.46
N GLU A 396 16.98 25.44 -0.44
CA GLU A 396 17.86 24.82 0.54
C GLU A 396 17.12 24.64 1.86
N ILE A 397 17.23 23.44 2.45
CA ILE A 397 16.57 23.10 3.70
C ILE A 397 17.35 22.04 4.48
N HIS A 398 18.54 22.43 4.96
CA HIS A 398 19.47 21.45 5.51
C HIS A 398 20.23 21.98 6.73
N HIS A 399 20.74 21.02 7.50
CA HIS A 399 21.80 21.25 8.46
C HIS A 399 23.14 20.90 7.81
N GLY A 400 24.17 21.60 8.26
CA GLY A 400 25.55 21.36 7.85
C GLY A 400 25.99 22.06 6.58
N ARG A 401 27.29 22.32 6.53
CA ARG A 401 28.00 22.93 5.40
C ARG A 401 28.90 21.87 4.80
N ALA A 402 28.89 21.75 3.49
CA ALA A 402 29.82 20.92 2.76
C ALA A 402 30.98 21.77 2.26
N GLU A 403 32.19 21.35 2.58
CA GLU A 403 33.41 21.87 2.00
C GLU A 403 33.93 20.82 1.01
N VAL A 404 34.07 21.22 -0.26
CA VAL A 404 34.65 20.36 -1.29
C VAL A 404 36.17 20.38 -1.09
N GLY A 405 36.75 19.22 -0.84
CA GLY A 405 38.19 19.03 -0.89
C GLY A 405 38.63 19.22 -2.34
N TYR A 406 39.41 20.27 -2.61
CA TYR A 406 39.89 20.59 -3.95
C TYR A 406 40.95 19.57 -4.39
N ASP A 407 40.53 18.38 -4.86
CA ASP A 407 41.29 17.63 -5.85
C ASP A 407 40.96 18.16 -7.25
N ALA A 408 41.89 17.99 -8.21
CA ALA A 408 41.79 18.58 -9.54
C ALA A 408 40.69 17.96 -10.45
N THR A 409 39.86 17.04 -9.94
CA THR A 409 38.84 16.31 -10.71
C THR A 409 37.41 16.61 -10.30
N ALA A 410 37.18 17.22 -9.14
CA ALA A 410 35.86 17.63 -8.67
C ALA A 410 35.52 19.06 -9.07
N ALA A 411 34.29 19.26 -9.55
CA ALA A 411 33.72 20.56 -9.87
C ALA A 411 32.38 20.74 -9.13
N PRO A 412 31.96 21.99 -8.84
CA PRO A 412 30.60 22.22 -8.37
C PRO A 412 29.59 21.70 -9.42
N LEU A 413 28.49 21.11 -8.95
CA LEU A 413 27.42 20.67 -9.84
C LEU A 413 26.64 21.88 -10.38
N ILE A 414 26.37 22.83 -9.49
CA ILE A 414 25.57 24.04 -9.75
C ILE A 414 26.47 25.25 -9.52
N VAL A 415 26.34 26.26 -10.37
CA VAL A 415 26.85 27.60 -10.10
C VAL A 415 25.65 28.48 -9.79
N ASP A 416 25.59 29.01 -8.57
CA ASP A 416 24.48 29.88 -8.15
C ASP A 416 24.52 31.23 -8.86
N ALA A 417 23.45 32.01 -8.72
CA ALA A 417 23.33 33.33 -9.33
C ALA A 417 24.42 34.33 -8.88
N ALA A 418 25.07 34.09 -7.74
CA ALA A 418 26.19 34.90 -7.24
C ALA A 418 27.56 34.41 -7.77
N GLY A 419 27.58 33.34 -8.57
CA GLY A 419 28.79 32.74 -9.11
C GLY A 419 29.50 31.78 -8.15
N ALA A 420 28.91 31.46 -7.00
CA ALA A 420 29.45 30.49 -6.07
C ALA A 420 29.07 29.06 -6.49
N GLY A 421 29.98 28.12 -6.27
CA GLY A 421 29.74 26.71 -6.55
C GLY A 421 28.89 26.07 -5.47
N GLU A 422 27.88 25.31 -5.88
CA GLU A 422 27.09 24.44 -5.02
C GLU A 422 27.16 22.98 -5.50
N GLY A 423 27.15 22.08 -4.52
CA GLY A 423 27.15 20.66 -4.78
C GLY A 423 28.52 20.19 -5.25
N CYS A 424 28.57 18.97 -5.75
CA CYS A 424 29.79 18.39 -6.26
C CYS A 424 29.48 17.39 -7.35
N ARG A 425 30.31 17.40 -8.39
CA ARG A 425 30.35 16.40 -9.44
C ARG A 425 31.77 15.85 -9.53
N ALA A 426 31.90 14.53 -9.39
CA ALA A 426 33.14 13.81 -9.66
C ALA A 426 32.82 12.61 -10.57
N GLY A 427 33.27 12.66 -11.83
CA GLY A 427 32.94 11.65 -12.83
C GLY A 427 31.42 11.49 -13.05
N SER A 428 30.90 10.30 -12.73
CA SER A 428 29.47 9.93 -12.81
C SER A 428 28.70 10.12 -11.49
N VAL A 429 29.34 10.65 -10.45
CA VAL A 429 28.71 10.90 -9.15
C VAL A 429 28.36 12.38 -9.04
N PHE A 430 27.12 12.65 -8.67
CA PHE A 430 26.51 13.98 -8.56
C PHE A 430 25.95 14.17 -7.15
N GLY A 431 26.07 15.36 -6.59
CA GLY A 431 25.52 15.70 -5.29
C GLY A 431 25.15 17.17 -5.17
N THR A 432 24.04 17.47 -4.52
CA THR A 432 23.58 18.85 -4.23
C THR A 432 22.75 18.88 -2.94
N HIS A 433 22.79 20.00 -2.21
CA HIS A 433 21.87 20.30 -1.11
C HIS A 433 20.53 20.86 -1.58
N TRP A 434 20.44 21.30 -2.84
CA TRP A 434 19.25 21.96 -3.36
C TRP A 434 18.16 20.93 -3.66
N HIS A 435 16.96 21.23 -3.17
CA HIS A 435 15.73 20.50 -3.46
C HIS A 435 14.86 21.26 -4.45
N GLY A 436 13.95 20.54 -5.11
CA GLY A 436 13.06 21.09 -6.13
C GLY A 436 13.77 21.40 -7.46
N THR A 437 15.05 21.06 -7.59
CA THR A 437 15.85 21.37 -8.80
C THR A 437 15.29 20.68 -10.04
N PHE A 438 14.77 19.46 -9.87
CA PHE A 438 14.19 18.66 -10.94
C PHE A 438 12.77 19.09 -11.35
N ASP A 439 12.15 20.02 -10.62
CA ASP A 439 10.91 20.66 -11.07
C ASP A 439 11.18 21.52 -12.31
N GLY A 440 12.39 22.09 -12.42
CA GLY A 440 12.84 22.85 -13.59
C GLY A 440 13.00 21.95 -14.82
N ASN A 441 12.13 22.16 -15.82
CA ASN A 441 12.09 21.33 -17.04
C ASN A 441 13.43 21.30 -17.78
N ALA A 442 14.13 22.43 -17.89
CA ALA A 442 15.41 22.51 -18.61
C ALA A 442 16.50 21.68 -17.92
N PHE A 443 16.69 21.88 -16.61
CA PHE A 443 17.69 21.15 -15.84
C PHE A 443 17.38 19.66 -15.76
N ARG A 444 16.13 19.27 -15.46
CA ARG A 444 15.72 17.85 -15.43
C ARG A 444 16.06 17.14 -16.73
N ARG A 445 15.75 17.75 -17.88
CA ARG A 445 16.04 17.16 -19.19
C ARG A 445 17.54 17.04 -19.43
N ALA A 446 18.31 18.10 -19.17
CA ALA A 446 19.75 18.09 -19.33
C ALA A 446 20.41 17.00 -18.46
N PHE A 447 19.95 16.86 -17.21
CA PHE A 447 20.40 15.82 -16.31
C PHE A 447 20.07 14.41 -16.80
N LEU A 448 18.83 14.15 -17.24
CA LEU A 448 18.43 12.84 -17.75
C LEU A 448 19.19 12.43 -19.02
N VAL A 449 19.50 13.39 -19.90
CA VAL A 449 20.35 13.16 -21.08
C VAL A 449 21.76 12.74 -20.64
N GLU A 450 22.34 13.44 -19.67
CA GLU A 450 23.67 13.09 -19.16
C GLU A 450 23.70 11.74 -18.44
N VAL A 451 22.66 11.42 -17.66
CA VAL A 451 22.49 10.12 -17.02
C VAL A 451 22.39 9.01 -18.07
N ALA A 452 21.57 9.18 -19.10
CA ALA A 452 21.44 8.19 -20.17
C ALA A 452 22.76 7.95 -20.89
N ARG A 453 23.51 9.02 -21.19
CA ARG A 453 24.85 8.93 -21.80
C ARG A 453 25.82 8.13 -20.92
N LEU A 454 25.89 8.45 -19.63
CA LEU A 454 26.76 7.76 -18.67
C LEU A 454 26.35 6.30 -18.41
N ALA A 455 25.06 6.00 -18.50
CA ALA A 455 24.53 4.64 -18.34
C ALA A 455 24.60 3.79 -19.63
N GLY A 456 25.06 4.35 -20.76
CA GLY A 456 25.10 3.66 -22.06
C GLY A 456 23.70 3.38 -22.64
N ARG A 457 22.76 4.29 -22.42
CA ARG A 457 21.36 4.20 -22.90
C ARG A 457 21.13 5.08 -24.11
N ASP A 458 21.87 4.83 -25.19
CA ASP A 458 21.83 5.66 -26.41
C ASP A 458 20.47 5.65 -27.13
N GLY A 459 19.61 4.67 -26.83
CA GLY A 459 18.24 4.58 -27.33
C GLY A 459 17.20 5.29 -26.45
N PHE A 460 17.59 5.88 -25.32
CA PHE A 460 16.71 6.72 -24.49
C PHE A 460 16.57 8.10 -25.15
N GLN A 461 15.34 8.60 -25.21
CA GLN A 461 15.05 9.95 -25.69
C GLN A 461 14.22 10.67 -24.62
N VAL A 462 14.76 11.76 -24.11
CA VAL A 462 14.06 12.62 -23.15
C VAL A 462 12.89 13.33 -23.84
N SER A 463 11.76 13.51 -23.17
CA SER A 463 10.61 14.20 -23.76
C SER A 463 10.87 15.70 -23.82
N THR A 464 10.50 16.32 -24.95
CA THR A 464 10.64 17.77 -25.17
C THR A 464 9.47 18.58 -24.59
N ASP A 465 8.39 17.90 -24.26
CA ASP A 465 7.08 18.47 -23.88
C ASP A 465 6.68 18.18 -22.43
N THR A 466 7.40 17.34 -21.69
CA THR A 466 7.12 17.09 -20.26
C THR A 466 7.30 18.37 -19.45
N ASP A 467 6.22 18.89 -18.88
CA ASP A 467 6.21 20.07 -18.02
C ASP A 467 5.70 19.71 -16.61
N VAL A 468 6.63 19.52 -15.66
CA VAL A 468 6.29 19.06 -14.30
C VAL A 468 5.46 20.09 -13.52
N PRO A 469 5.83 21.39 -13.50
CA PRO A 469 4.98 22.42 -12.93
C PRO A 469 3.56 22.41 -13.49
N ALA A 470 3.41 22.33 -14.82
CA ALA A 470 2.09 22.29 -15.44
C ALA A 470 1.30 21.01 -15.10
N LEU A 471 1.97 19.85 -15.00
CA LEU A 471 1.34 18.60 -14.56
C LEU A 471 0.81 18.70 -13.12
N ARG A 472 1.56 19.31 -12.20
CA ARG A 472 1.10 19.52 -10.82
C ARG A 472 -0.07 20.49 -10.74
N GLU A 473 -0.06 21.55 -11.55
CA GLU A 473 -1.17 22.50 -11.65
C GLU A 473 -2.43 21.82 -12.22
N ALA A 474 -2.27 21.02 -13.28
CA ALA A 474 -3.36 20.22 -13.84
C ALA A 474 -3.95 19.21 -12.83
N SER A 475 -3.12 18.65 -11.95
CA SER A 475 -3.58 17.78 -10.86
C SER A 475 -4.42 18.54 -9.83
N LEU A 476 -4.03 19.77 -9.46
CA LEU A 476 -4.85 20.63 -8.59
C LEU A 476 -6.20 20.93 -9.25
N ASP A 477 -6.18 21.26 -10.53
CA ASP A 477 -7.36 21.54 -11.31
C ASP A 477 -8.33 20.34 -11.36
N ARG A 478 -7.81 19.14 -11.61
CA ARG A 478 -8.61 17.89 -11.52
C ARG A 478 -9.21 17.68 -10.14
N LEU A 479 -8.49 18.01 -9.07
CA LEU A 479 -9.03 17.91 -7.72
C LEU A 479 -10.21 18.87 -7.50
N GLY A 480 -10.09 20.10 -7.98
CA GLY A 480 -11.20 21.06 -7.98
C GLY A 480 -12.42 20.53 -8.76
N ASP A 481 -12.19 19.92 -9.92
CA ASP A 481 -13.24 19.31 -10.74
C ASP A 481 -13.95 18.17 -9.99
N LEU A 482 -13.22 17.33 -9.27
CA LEU A 482 -13.81 16.24 -8.48
C LEU A 482 -14.76 16.75 -7.40
N VAL A 483 -14.41 17.86 -6.73
CA VAL A 483 -15.29 18.48 -5.74
C VAL A 483 -16.54 19.03 -6.42
N ASP A 484 -16.39 19.76 -7.52
CA ASP A 484 -17.52 20.36 -8.26
C ASP A 484 -18.48 19.30 -8.80
N GLN A 485 -17.95 18.13 -9.23
CA GLN A 485 -18.74 17.07 -9.85
C GLN A 485 -19.35 16.07 -8.87
N HIS A 486 -18.73 15.85 -7.70
CA HIS A 486 -19.08 14.72 -6.84
C HIS A 486 -19.44 15.08 -5.40
N LEU A 487 -19.24 16.34 -4.96
CA LEU A 487 -19.70 16.80 -3.66
C LEU A 487 -20.90 17.74 -3.82
N ASP A 488 -21.79 17.74 -2.82
CA ASP A 488 -22.87 18.72 -2.70
C ASP A 488 -22.28 20.09 -2.35
N GLY A 489 -21.94 20.86 -3.38
CA GLY A 489 -21.40 22.22 -3.24
C GLY A 489 -22.30 23.14 -2.42
N ALA A 490 -23.62 23.03 -2.56
CA ALA A 490 -24.55 23.86 -1.81
C ALA A 490 -24.56 23.49 -0.32
N ALA A 491 -24.45 22.22 0.03
CA ALA A 491 -24.29 21.79 1.42
C ALA A 491 -22.94 22.26 2.00
N LEU A 492 -21.84 22.14 1.25
CA LEU A 492 -20.54 22.64 1.68
C LEU A 492 -20.56 24.15 1.95
N GLU A 493 -21.16 24.93 1.05
CA GLU A 493 -21.27 26.38 1.21
C GLU A 493 -22.12 26.76 2.42
N ARG A 494 -23.24 26.06 2.66
CA ARG A 494 -24.05 26.25 3.88
C ARG A 494 -23.24 25.93 5.14
N LEU A 495 -22.47 24.85 5.15
CA LEU A 495 -21.63 24.49 6.29
C LEU A 495 -20.57 25.56 6.55
N ILE A 496 -19.88 26.03 5.51
CA ILE A 496 -18.88 27.09 5.62
C ILE A 496 -19.50 28.37 6.18
N ALA A 497 -20.68 28.78 5.68
CA ALA A 497 -21.32 30.04 6.04
C ALA A 497 -22.01 30.03 7.42
N HIS A 498 -22.61 28.91 7.80
CA HIS A 498 -23.53 28.83 8.94
C HIS A 498 -23.10 27.84 10.04
N GLY A 499 -22.00 27.12 9.85
CA GLY A 499 -21.53 26.13 10.80
C GLY A 499 -22.27 24.79 10.70
N ALA A 500 -22.07 23.94 11.71
CA ALA A 500 -22.69 22.63 11.77
C ALA A 500 -24.20 22.77 12.08
N PRO A 501 -25.08 21.95 11.47
CA PRO A 501 -26.50 22.00 11.75
C PRO A 501 -26.80 21.80 13.25
N PRO A 502 -27.67 22.61 13.86
CA PRO A 502 -28.08 22.39 15.25
C PRO A 502 -28.92 21.11 15.36
N GLY A 503 -28.92 20.49 16.54
CA GLY A 503 -29.81 19.37 16.85
C GLY A 503 -29.42 18.01 16.25
N LEU A 504 -28.18 17.85 15.75
CA LEU A 504 -27.66 16.54 15.34
C LEU A 504 -27.71 15.55 16.52
N PRO A 505 -28.16 14.29 16.30
CA PRO A 505 -28.27 13.33 17.38
C PRO A 505 -26.88 12.94 17.91
N PHE A 506 -26.82 12.70 19.22
CA PHE A 506 -25.69 12.07 19.86
C PHE A 506 -25.70 10.57 19.55
N VAL A 507 -24.57 10.06 19.05
CA VAL A 507 -24.37 8.65 18.72
C VAL A 507 -23.47 8.03 19.80
N PRO A 508 -24.00 7.17 20.69
CA PRO A 508 -23.18 6.59 21.74
C PRO A 508 -22.23 5.50 21.19
N PRO A 509 -21.09 5.25 21.86
CA PRO A 509 -20.27 4.09 21.55
C PRO A 509 -21.02 2.81 21.94
N GLY A 510 -21.33 1.97 20.96
CA GLY A 510 -22.09 0.73 21.13
C GLY A 510 -22.99 0.41 19.93
N PRO A 511 -23.65 -0.76 19.89
CA PRO A 511 -24.63 -1.04 18.86
C PRO A 511 -25.81 -0.05 18.96
N PRO A 512 -26.41 0.38 17.83
CA PRO A 512 -27.63 1.17 17.87
C PRO A 512 -28.70 0.40 18.67
N PRO A 513 -29.56 1.10 19.43
CA PRO A 513 -30.66 0.45 20.13
C PRO A 513 -31.51 -0.32 19.11
N VAL A 514 -31.69 -1.63 19.37
CA VAL A 514 -32.56 -2.48 18.56
C VAL A 514 -33.97 -1.86 18.61
N PRO A 515 -34.66 -1.66 17.46
CA PRO A 515 -36.05 -1.24 17.46
C PRO A 515 -36.83 -2.18 18.40
N PRO A 516 -37.74 -1.67 19.26
CA PRO A 516 -38.51 -2.53 20.13
C PRO A 516 -39.20 -3.60 19.27
N LEU A 517 -38.90 -4.86 19.54
CA LEU A 517 -39.64 -5.99 18.97
C LEU A 517 -41.12 -5.69 19.18
N GLY A 518 -41.88 -5.66 18.08
CA GLY A 518 -43.30 -5.36 18.09
C GLY A 518 -44.03 -6.13 19.19
N ARG A 519 -45.00 -5.45 19.80
CA ARG A 519 -45.84 -5.90 20.94
C ARG A 519 -46.05 -7.43 21.03
N PRO A 520 -46.07 -7.99 22.24
CA PRO A 520 -46.40 -9.40 22.43
C PRO A 520 -47.81 -9.71 21.89
N VAL A 521 -47.90 -10.73 21.05
CA VAL A 521 -49.18 -11.32 20.62
C VAL A 521 -49.87 -11.90 21.86
N PRO A 522 -51.17 -11.63 22.08
CA PRO A 522 -51.88 -12.13 23.25
C PRO A 522 -52.04 -13.67 23.19
N PRO A 523 -52.10 -14.36 24.35
CA PRO A 523 -52.11 -15.82 24.40
C PRO A 523 -53.48 -16.35 23.97
N GLY A 524 -53.53 -17.07 22.85
CA GLY A 524 -54.76 -17.71 22.41
C GLY A 524 -54.78 -18.14 20.95
N GLU A 525 -53.82 -18.95 20.51
CA GLU A 525 -54.00 -19.80 19.31
C GLU A 525 -53.26 -21.13 19.49
N PRO A 526 -53.84 -22.27 19.05
CA PRO A 526 -53.35 -23.61 19.35
C PRO A 526 -52.11 -23.97 18.50
N PRO A 527 -51.32 -24.99 18.92
CA PRO A 527 -50.08 -25.33 18.27
C PRO A 527 -50.29 -25.92 16.87
N VAL A 528 -49.50 -25.46 15.91
CA VAL A 528 -49.38 -26.05 14.57
C VAL A 528 -48.72 -27.43 14.69
N PRO A 529 -49.25 -28.49 14.04
CA PRO A 529 -48.69 -29.85 14.12
C PRO A 529 -47.39 -29.98 13.28
N PRO A 530 -46.56 -31.00 13.55
CA PRO A 530 -45.28 -31.16 12.86
C PRO A 530 -45.50 -31.55 11.39
N LEU A 531 -44.87 -30.84 10.47
CA LEU A 531 -44.87 -31.20 9.05
C LEU A 531 -43.95 -32.40 8.82
N GLY A 532 -44.56 -33.59 8.84
CA GLY A 532 -44.02 -34.82 8.27
C GLY A 532 -44.89 -35.31 7.12
N ARG A 533 -44.21 -35.72 6.03
CA ARG A 533 -44.66 -36.52 4.87
C ARG A 533 -45.20 -35.79 3.62
N SER A 534 -44.27 -35.69 2.65
CA SER A 534 -44.35 -36.15 1.25
C SER A 534 -45.66 -35.97 0.46
N VAL A 535 -45.60 -35.12 -0.58
CA VAL A 535 -46.55 -35.08 -1.72
C VAL A 535 -45.73 -34.84 -3.02
N PRO A 536 -46.08 -35.46 -4.18
CA PRO A 536 -45.21 -35.75 -5.34
C PRO A 536 -45.15 -34.57 -6.36
N PRO A 537 -44.32 -34.63 -7.43
CA PRO A 537 -44.00 -33.44 -8.23
C PRO A 537 -45.17 -33.03 -9.13
N ALA A 538 -45.55 -31.75 -9.04
CA ALA A 538 -46.52 -31.11 -9.92
C ALA A 538 -45.83 -30.51 -11.17
N THR A 539 -46.50 -30.74 -12.28
CA THR A 539 -46.23 -30.35 -13.67
C THR A 539 -45.95 -28.86 -13.90
N ALA A 540 -45.00 -28.59 -14.79
CA ALA A 540 -44.64 -27.24 -15.26
C ALA A 540 -45.76 -26.59 -16.11
N PRO A 541 -45.99 -25.27 -15.98
CA PRO A 541 -46.87 -24.55 -16.89
C PRO A 541 -46.15 -24.15 -18.18
N THR A 542 -46.88 -24.33 -19.28
CA THR A 542 -46.54 -24.01 -20.67
C THR A 542 -46.50 -22.50 -20.92
N VAL A 543 -45.49 -22.04 -21.65
CA VAL A 543 -45.38 -20.68 -22.21
C VAL A 543 -45.96 -20.69 -23.64
N PRO A 544 -46.81 -19.72 -24.04
CA PRO A 544 -47.34 -19.66 -25.40
C PRO A 544 -46.30 -19.10 -26.39
N THR A 545 -46.20 -19.74 -27.55
CA THR A 545 -45.38 -19.36 -28.70
C THR A 545 -46.13 -18.39 -29.61
N GLU A 546 -45.53 -17.23 -29.91
CA GLU A 546 -45.82 -16.41 -31.10
C GLU A 546 -44.71 -16.57 -32.16
N PRO A 547 -45.03 -16.48 -33.47
CA PRO A 547 -44.13 -16.84 -34.56
C PRO A 547 -43.24 -15.67 -35.03
N LEU A 548 -41.96 -15.96 -35.29
CA LEU A 548 -41.02 -15.05 -35.95
C LEU A 548 -41.10 -15.18 -37.48
N VAL A 549 -41.18 -14.04 -38.18
CA VAL A 549 -41.17 -13.89 -39.64
C VAL A 549 -39.74 -14.11 -40.21
N PRO A 550 -39.54 -14.77 -41.37
CA PRO A 550 -38.21 -15.00 -41.93
C PRO A 550 -37.68 -13.83 -42.76
N ALA A 551 -36.38 -13.55 -42.65
CA ALA A 551 -35.64 -12.60 -43.49
C ALA A 551 -35.21 -13.24 -44.83
N PRO A 552 -35.07 -12.45 -45.93
CA PRO A 552 -34.88 -12.98 -47.28
C PRO A 552 -33.41 -13.30 -47.61
N GLY A 553 -33.21 -14.33 -48.44
CA GLY A 553 -31.90 -14.79 -48.92
C GLY A 553 -31.31 -13.97 -50.08
N PRO A 554 -30.02 -14.17 -50.40
CA PRO A 554 -29.32 -13.45 -51.46
C PRO A 554 -29.49 -14.09 -52.86
N PRO A 555 -29.26 -13.34 -53.96
CA PRO A 555 -29.54 -13.77 -55.33
C PRO A 555 -28.39 -14.55 -56.01
N PRO A 556 -28.63 -15.23 -57.15
CA PRO A 556 -27.65 -16.09 -57.82
C PRO A 556 -26.85 -15.41 -58.95
N ALA A 557 -25.85 -16.17 -59.43
CA ALA A 557 -24.61 -15.79 -60.12
C ALA A 557 -24.68 -15.47 -61.63
N THR A 558 -23.59 -14.88 -62.16
CA THR A 558 -23.19 -14.99 -63.58
C THR A 558 -21.67 -15.23 -63.76
N SER A 559 -21.38 -15.83 -64.90
CA SER A 559 -20.22 -16.57 -65.45
C SER A 559 -18.84 -15.90 -65.61
N GLY A 560 -17.77 -16.72 -65.65
CA GLY A 560 -16.56 -16.43 -66.45
C GLY A 560 -15.24 -17.15 -66.08
N THR A 561 -14.98 -18.31 -66.69
CA THR A 561 -13.67 -18.89 -67.16
C THR A 561 -12.39 -18.97 -66.27
N THR A 562 -11.88 -20.21 -66.15
CA THR A 562 -10.62 -20.76 -65.58
C THR A 562 -9.33 -20.43 -66.39
N PRO A 563 -8.06 -20.60 -65.89
CA PRO A 563 -7.53 -21.87 -65.33
C PRO A 563 -6.41 -21.83 -64.25
N GLY A 564 -6.28 -22.96 -63.52
CA GLY A 564 -4.99 -23.54 -63.11
C GLY A 564 -4.65 -23.58 -61.62
N THR A 565 -4.81 -24.77 -61.00
CA THR A 565 -4.24 -25.14 -59.68
C THR A 565 -3.35 -26.39 -59.85
N PRO A 566 -2.33 -26.60 -58.99
CA PRO A 566 -2.14 -27.94 -58.43
C PRO A 566 -2.03 -27.94 -56.89
N PRO A 567 -2.22 -29.10 -56.22
CA PRO A 567 -2.99 -29.21 -54.98
C PRO A 567 -2.14 -29.46 -53.73
N PRO A 568 -2.68 -29.29 -52.50
CA PRO A 568 -2.20 -29.99 -51.33
C PRO A 568 -2.97 -31.31 -51.08
N PRO A 569 -2.40 -32.24 -50.28
CA PRO A 569 -2.80 -33.64 -50.17
C PRO A 569 -4.01 -33.89 -49.23
N PRO A 570 -4.53 -35.13 -49.16
CA PRO A 570 -5.91 -35.41 -48.77
C PRO A 570 -6.14 -35.51 -47.26
N THR A 571 -7.35 -35.17 -46.87
CA THR A 571 -8.00 -35.51 -45.59
C THR A 571 -8.39 -36.98 -45.54
N PRO A 572 -8.23 -37.66 -44.39
CA PRO A 572 -9.05 -38.81 -44.02
C PRO A 572 -10.19 -38.42 -43.05
N THR A 573 -11.34 -39.02 -43.35
CA THR A 573 -12.66 -39.01 -42.68
C THR A 573 -12.60 -39.56 -41.23
N PRO A 574 -13.55 -39.21 -40.33
CA PRO A 574 -13.38 -39.34 -38.89
C PRO A 574 -13.78 -40.72 -38.36
N ALA A 575 -12.92 -41.28 -37.51
CA ALA A 575 -13.29 -42.35 -36.59
C ALA A 575 -13.44 -41.77 -35.17
N ALA A 576 -14.48 -42.20 -34.48
CA ALA A 576 -14.85 -41.78 -33.13
C ALA A 576 -13.72 -41.95 -32.11
N ALA A 577 -13.53 -40.94 -31.24
CA ALA A 577 -12.62 -41.00 -30.10
C ALA A 577 -13.23 -40.26 -28.88
N PRO A 578 -12.93 -40.72 -27.66
CA PRO A 578 -13.69 -40.44 -26.43
C PRO A 578 -13.41 -39.04 -25.86
N GLY A 579 -14.32 -38.58 -25.00
CA GLY A 579 -14.34 -37.24 -24.39
C GLY A 579 -13.02 -36.82 -23.70
N PRO A 580 -12.80 -35.50 -23.55
CA PRO A 580 -11.50 -34.96 -23.20
C PRO A 580 -11.09 -35.37 -21.78
N ARG A 581 -10.00 -36.14 -21.69
CA ARG A 581 -9.18 -36.30 -20.49
C ARG A 581 -8.38 -35.01 -20.27
N PHE A 582 -8.62 -34.31 -19.17
CA PHE A 582 -7.82 -33.16 -18.76
C PHE A 582 -6.78 -33.58 -17.72
N VAL A 583 -5.54 -33.87 -18.14
CA VAL A 583 -4.32 -33.64 -17.33
C VAL A 583 -3.15 -33.31 -18.27
N THR A 584 -2.34 -32.34 -17.82
CA THR A 584 -0.98 -31.92 -18.21
C THR A 584 -0.88 -30.54 -18.86
N SER A 585 -0.98 -29.48 -18.05
CA SER A 585 -0.33 -28.20 -18.39
C SER A 585 1.08 -28.17 -17.78
N ALA A 586 2.05 -27.94 -18.66
CA ALA A 586 3.48 -27.94 -18.45
C ALA A 586 3.98 -27.18 -17.19
N VAL A 587 4.94 -27.83 -16.53
CA VAL A 587 5.83 -27.28 -15.50
C VAL A 587 6.60 -26.07 -16.07
N PRO A 588 6.50 -24.86 -15.47
CA PRO A 588 7.46 -23.79 -15.75
C PRO A 588 8.84 -24.15 -15.17
N ARG A 589 9.87 -23.98 -15.99
CA ARG A 589 11.31 -24.19 -15.70
C ARG A 589 11.80 -23.42 -14.46
N ARG A 590 11.56 -23.95 -13.26
CA ARG A 590 12.37 -23.78 -12.04
C ARG A 590 12.38 -25.04 -11.17
N LEU A 591 11.42 -25.95 -11.33
CA LEU A 591 11.35 -27.19 -10.55
C LEU A 591 12.31 -28.30 -11.06
N ALA A 592 12.64 -28.31 -12.36
CA ALA A 592 13.61 -29.27 -12.93
C ALA A 592 15.08 -29.00 -12.52
N GLN A 593 15.38 -27.83 -11.94
CA GLN A 593 16.70 -27.55 -11.36
C GLN A 593 16.77 -27.81 -9.84
N VAL A 594 15.66 -28.18 -9.20
CA VAL A 594 15.61 -28.47 -7.76
C VAL A 594 15.54 -29.97 -7.47
N LEU A 595 15.03 -30.79 -8.40
CA LEU A 595 15.01 -32.25 -8.26
C LEU A 595 16.33 -32.93 -8.68
N ALA A 596 17.30 -32.20 -9.21
CA ALA A 596 18.65 -32.71 -9.49
C ALA A 596 19.65 -32.47 -8.33
N VAL A 597 19.17 -32.08 -7.14
CA VAL A 597 20.00 -31.82 -5.95
C VAL A 597 19.84 -32.93 -4.88
N LEU A 598 19.35 -34.10 -5.28
CA LEU A 598 19.29 -35.28 -4.41
C LEU A 598 20.29 -36.39 -4.76
N ASP A 599 21.15 -36.18 -5.76
CA ASP A 599 22.34 -37.01 -5.97
C ASP A 599 23.58 -36.11 -5.91
N GLY A 600 24.49 -36.45 -4.99
CA GLY A 600 25.52 -35.56 -4.47
C GLY A 600 26.41 -34.89 -5.52
N THR A 601 26.71 -33.62 -5.28
CA THR A 601 28.04 -32.99 -5.40
C THR A 601 27.97 -31.57 -4.83
N ASP A 602 29.01 -31.21 -4.06
CA ASP A 602 29.14 -30.03 -3.21
C ASP A 602 28.70 -28.68 -3.84
N ARG A 603 27.78 -27.99 -3.15
CA ARG A 603 27.76 -26.52 -3.11
C ARG A 603 28.13 -26.08 -1.69
N PRO A 604 28.88 -24.98 -1.52
CA PRO A 604 29.25 -24.51 -0.19
C PRO A 604 27.98 -24.21 0.61
N THR A 605 27.81 -24.93 1.71
CA THR A 605 26.79 -24.69 2.73
C THR A 605 27.09 -23.36 3.39
N VAL A 606 26.43 -22.29 2.93
CA VAL A 606 26.33 -21.07 3.71
C VAL A 606 25.46 -21.41 4.92
N ALA A 607 26.07 -21.49 6.10
CA ALA A 607 25.35 -21.69 7.34
C ALA A 607 24.37 -20.52 7.53
N ALA A 608 23.07 -20.81 7.52
CA ALA A 608 22.07 -19.83 7.89
C ALA A 608 22.32 -19.44 9.35
N GLY A 609 22.43 -18.13 9.64
CA GLY A 609 22.47 -17.63 11.02
C GLY A 609 21.26 -18.12 11.81
N PRO A 610 21.33 -18.13 13.16
CA PRO A 610 20.22 -18.60 13.98
C PRO A 610 18.94 -17.82 13.69
N PRO A 611 17.75 -18.48 13.71
CA PRO A 611 16.50 -17.76 13.55
C PRO A 611 16.37 -16.67 14.64
N PRO A 612 15.64 -15.58 14.37
CA PRO A 612 15.44 -14.51 15.35
C PRO A 612 14.91 -15.06 16.68
N ALA A 613 15.56 -14.67 17.78
CA ALA A 613 15.26 -15.18 19.12
C ALA A 613 13.85 -14.76 19.57
N ARG A 614 12.98 -15.75 19.80
CA ARG A 614 11.67 -15.62 20.45
C ARG A 614 11.43 -16.85 21.35
N PRO A 615 10.54 -16.75 22.36
CA PRO A 615 10.19 -17.91 23.18
C PRO A 615 9.72 -19.07 22.32
N ALA A 616 10.03 -20.31 22.75
CA ALA A 616 9.61 -21.52 22.04
C ALA A 616 8.08 -21.56 21.90
N GLU A 617 7.61 -21.70 20.66
CA GLU A 617 6.18 -21.80 20.35
C GLU A 617 5.59 -23.07 20.99
N PRO A 618 4.42 -23.01 21.64
CA PRO A 618 3.77 -24.21 22.16
C PRO A 618 3.33 -25.09 20.99
N LEU A 619 4.04 -26.20 20.77
CA LEU A 619 3.67 -27.25 19.84
C LEU A 619 2.59 -28.13 20.46
N VAL A 620 1.60 -28.55 19.67
CA VAL A 620 0.62 -29.57 20.09
C VAL A 620 1.38 -30.83 20.46
N THR A 621 1.21 -31.26 21.70
CA THR A 621 1.74 -32.52 22.24
C THR A 621 0.63 -33.57 22.26
N GLY A 622 0.99 -34.83 22.04
CA GLY A 622 0.02 -35.91 21.92
C GLY A 622 0.61 -37.18 21.33
N ASP A 623 -0.20 -38.22 21.24
CA ASP A 623 0.21 -39.48 20.61
C ASP A 623 0.32 -39.29 19.10
N ARG A 624 1.23 -40.05 18.47
CA ARG A 624 1.43 -40.01 17.02
C ARG A 624 0.81 -41.25 16.40
N GLU A 625 -0.14 -41.06 15.49
CA GLU A 625 -0.83 -42.11 14.75
C GLU A 625 -0.41 -42.05 13.27
N VAL A 626 0.01 -43.17 12.69
CA VAL A 626 0.27 -43.27 11.23
C VAL A 626 -1.07 -43.47 10.52
N VAL A 627 -1.41 -42.56 9.61
CA VAL A 627 -2.69 -42.54 8.89
C VAL A 627 -2.42 -42.59 7.39
N SER A 628 -3.14 -43.44 6.65
CA SER A 628 -3.01 -43.49 5.18
C SER A 628 -3.77 -42.33 4.52
N PHE A 629 -3.22 -41.83 3.40
CA PHE A 629 -3.92 -40.80 2.61
C PHE A 629 -5.23 -41.31 2.04
N ASP A 630 -5.33 -42.60 1.69
CA ASP A 630 -6.56 -43.24 1.20
C ASP A 630 -7.69 -43.19 2.22
N ARG A 631 -7.37 -43.43 3.51
CA ARG A 631 -8.36 -43.32 4.60
C ARG A 631 -8.87 -41.89 4.72
N LEU A 632 -7.98 -40.90 4.71
CA LEU A 632 -8.35 -39.49 4.78
C LEU A 632 -9.18 -39.05 3.55
N ALA A 633 -8.82 -39.52 2.35
CA ALA A 633 -9.55 -39.26 1.12
C ALA A 633 -10.99 -39.81 1.20
N ALA A 634 -11.16 -41.05 1.68
CA ALA A 634 -12.47 -41.65 1.89
C ALA A 634 -13.31 -40.85 2.91
N GLU A 635 -12.70 -40.41 4.01
CA GLU A 635 -13.37 -39.57 5.02
C GLU A 635 -13.81 -38.21 4.45
N ILE A 636 -13.00 -37.58 3.61
CA ILE A 636 -13.33 -36.32 2.92
C ILE A 636 -14.53 -36.53 1.99
N LEU A 637 -14.51 -37.56 1.17
CA LEU A 637 -15.58 -37.83 0.19
C LEU A 637 -16.90 -38.24 0.85
N ALA A 638 -16.84 -38.95 1.98
CA ALA A 638 -18.02 -39.29 2.78
C ALA A 638 -18.62 -38.08 3.51
N ALA A 639 -17.83 -37.03 3.78
CA ALA A 639 -18.29 -35.83 4.46
C ALA A 639 -19.13 -34.92 3.53
N PRO A 640 -20.08 -34.14 4.08
CA PRO A 640 -20.91 -33.24 3.28
C PRO A 640 -20.09 -32.11 2.64
N ALA A 641 -20.46 -31.74 1.41
CA ALA A 641 -20.00 -30.51 0.77
C ALA A 641 -20.60 -29.30 1.48
N ARG A 642 -19.77 -28.27 1.72
CA ARG A 642 -20.15 -27.07 2.49
C ARG A 642 -19.99 -25.77 1.69
N CYS A 643 -19.51 -25.86 0.44
CA CYS A 643 -19.35 -24.72 -0.46
C CYS A 643 -20.06 -25.01 -1.79
N GLY A 644 -21.40 -25.02 -1.75
CA GLY A 644 -22.20 -25.51 -2.87
C GLY A 644 -21.99 -27.03 -3.06
N PRO A 645 -21.81 -27.53 -4.30
CA PRO A 645 -21.52 -28.95 -4.54
C PRO A 645 -20.08 -29.34 -4.19
N ALA A 646 -19.17 -28.39 -3.98
CA ALA A 646 -17.76 -28.66 -3.75
C ALA A 646 -17.44 -28.93 -2.27
N ARG A 647 -16.57 -29.93 -2.03
CA ARG A 647 -15.94 -30.16 -0.73
C ARG A 647 -14.66 -29.33 -0.65
N VAL A 648 -14.57 -28.41 0.29
CA VAL A 648 -13.37 -27.57 0.48
C VAL A 648 -12.53 -28.17 1.60
N VAL A 649 -11.28 -28.48 1.30
CA VAL A 649 -10.31 -29.02 2.26
C VAL A 649 -9.19 -28.01 2.43
N ALA A 650 -8.98 -27.51 3.65
CA ALA A 650 -7.86 -26.62 3.96
C ALA A 650 -6.69 -27.42 4.52
N VAL A 651 -5.51 -27.26 3.93
CA VAL A 651 -4.23 -27.74 4.46
C VAL A 651 -3.40 -26.52 4.84
N ASP A 652 -3.53 -26.15 6.11
CA ASP A 652 -2.88 -24.99 6.69
C ASP A 652 -1.60 -25.39 7.43
N GLY A 653 -0.79 -24.39 7.75
CA GLY A 653 0.46 -24.53 8.45
C GLY A 653 1.37 -23.35 8.13
N ARG A 654 2.28 -23.07 9.05
CA ARG A 654 3.31 -22.06 8.85
C ARG A 654 4.22 -22.41 7.67
N ALA A 655 4.82 -21.42 7.04
CA ALA A 655 5.78 -21.61 5.95
C ALA A 655 6.92 -22.54 6.40
N GLY A 656 7.31 -23.46 5.50
CA GLY A 656 8.32 -24.48 5.77
C GLY A 656 7.82 -25.72 6.54
N SER A 657 6.55 -25.80 6.93
CA SER A 657 6.01 -26.94 7.70
C SER A 657 5.88 -28.24 6.91
N GLY A 658 5.94 -28.20 5.58
CA GLY A 658 5.68 -29.37 4.73
C GLY A 658 4.21 -29.54 4.30
N LYS A 659 3.36 -28.55 4.56
CA LYS A 659 1.96 -28.52 4.11
C LYS A 659 1.75 -28.83 2.62
N SER A 660 2.58 -28.28 1.73
CA SER A 660 2.48 -28.51 0.29
C SER A 660 2.76 -29.95 -0.11
N THR A 661 3.66 -30.63 0.60
CA THR A 661 3.92 -32.06 0.40
C THR A 661 2.70 -32.89 0.80
N LEU A 662 2.11 -32.62 1.97
CA LEU A 662 0.90 -33.28 2.43
C LEU A 662 -0.28 -33.04 1.48
N ALA A 663 -0.49 -31.79 1.06
CA ALA A 663 -1.52 -31.39 0.11
C ALA A 663 -1.40 -32.10 -1.24
N THR A 664 -0.18 -32.23 -1.77
CA THR A 664 0.09 -32.95 -3.02
C THR A 664 -0.25 -34.43 -2.88
N ARG A 665 0.20 -35.10 -1.82
CA ARG A 665 -0.08 -36.53 -1.59
C ARG A 665 -1.57 -36.80 -1.38
N LEU A 666 -2.27 -35.91 -0.66
CA LEU A 666 -3.72 -36.01 -0.49
C LEU A 666 -4.46 -35.80 -1.81
N THR A 667 -3.97 -34.90 -2.68
CA THR A 667 -4.51 -34.69 -4.02
C THR A 667 -4.36 -35.95 -4.87
N ASP A 668 -3.21 -36.62 -4.82
CA ASP A 668 -2.97 -37.89 -5.53
C ASP A 668 -3.96 -38.97 -5.06
N ALA A 669 -4.12 -39.14 -3.74
CA ALA A 669 -5.05 -40.13 -3.17
C ALA A 669 -6.51 -39.83 -3.51
N LEU A 670 -6.95 -38.56 -3.43
CA LEU A 670 -8.30 -38.15 -3.83
C LEU A 670 -8.53 -38.39 -5.33
N THR A 671 -7.54 -38.07 -6.17
CA THR A 671 -7.64 -38.28 -7.62
C THR A 671 -7.73 -39.78 -7.97
N ALA A 672 -7.03 -40.64 -7.22
CA ALA A 672 -7.07 -42.09 -7.40
C ALA A 672 -8.47 -42.69 -7.13
N THR A 673 -9.33 -42.00 -6.37
CA THR A 673 -10.74 -42.41 -6.17
C THR A 673 -11.64 -42.12 -7.37
N GLY A 674 -11.16 -41.35 -8.36
CA GLY A 674 -11.94 -40.88 -9.51
C GLY A 674 -12.65 -39.55 -9.30
N ALA A 675 -12.47 -38.89 -8.15
CA ALA A 675 -13.02 -37.56 -7.89
C ALA A 675 -12.33 -36.47 -8.75
N GLY A 676 -13.08 -35.47 -9.19
CA GLY A 676 -12.53 -34.26 -9.79
C GLY A 676 -11.91 -33.37 -8.72
N VAL A 677 -10.58 -33.36 -8.63
CA VAL A 677 -9.84 -32.61 -7.60
C VAL A 677 -9.13 -31.41 -8.24
N TYR A 678 -9.17 -30.26 -7.56
CA TYR A 678 -8.30 -29.13 -7.89
C TYR A 678 -7.49 -28.71 -6.67
N LEU A 679 -6.16 -28.68 -6.82
CA LEU A 679 -5.22 -28.16 -5.83
C LEU A 679 -4.92 -26.70 -6.13
N LEU A 680 -5.30 -25.81 -5.22
CA LEU A 680 -5.03 -24.38 -5.31
C LEU A 680 -4.03 -23.97 -4.22
N HIS A 681 -2.86 -23.52 -4.65
CA HIS A 681 -1.87 -22.93 -3.74
C HIS A 681 -2.23 -21.46 -3.49
N THR A 682 -2.31 -21.04 -2.23
CA THR A 682 -2.60 -19.63 -1.93
C THR A 682 -1.54 -18.69 -2.45
N ASP A 683 -0.31 -19.17 -2.62
CA ASP A 683 0.82 -18.43 -3.18
C ASP A 683 0.52 -17.89 -4.61
N ASP A 684 -0.43 -18.51 -5.31
CA ASP A 684 -0.91 -18.05 -6.61
C ASP A 684 -1.90 -16.86 -6.50
N LEU A 685 -2.47 -16.64 -5.33
CA LEU A 685 -3.42 -15.56 -5.02
C LEU A 685 -2.78 -14.42 -4.22
N LEU A 686 -1.53 -14.60 -3.78
CA LEU A 686 -0.78 -13.62 -3.00
C LEU A 686 -0.32 -12.45 -3.89
N GLN A 687 -0.60 -11.22 -3.49
CA GLN A 687 -0.03 -10.01 -4.08
C GLN A 687 1.31 -9.66 -3.43
N GLY A 688 2.30 -10.56 -3.61
CA GLY A 688 3.64 -10.42 -3.05
C GLY A 688 3.73 -10.76 -1.56
N TRP A 689 4.91 -10.54 -0.98
CA TRP A 689 5.28 -10.98 0.38
C TRP A 689 4.47 -10.32 1.51
N LEU A 690 3.74 -9.22 1.26
CA LEU A 690 2.94 -8.55 2.28
C LEU A 690 1.54 -9.15 2.43
N ASP A 691 1.13 -10.03 1.52
CA ASP A 691 -0.27 -10.40 1.32
C ASP A 691 -0.72 -11.66 2.09
N ILE A 692 -0.10 -11.97 3.22
CA ILE A 692 -0.30 -13.23 3.95
C ILE A 692 -1.75 -13.49 4.39
N VAL A 693 -2.56 -12.42 4.57
CA VAL A 693 -3.97 -12.50 4.99
C VAL A 693 -4.93 -11.89 3.96
N SER A 694 -4.45 -10.97 3.14
CA SER A 694 -5.26 -10.11 2.26
C SER A 694 -5.55 -10.71 0.88
N PHE A 695 -5.13 -11.95 0.61
CA PHE A 695 -5.59 -12.74 -0.55
C PHE A 695 -7.02 -13.27 -0.41
N TRP A 696 -7.58 -13.27 0.80
CA TRP A 696 -8.89 -13.88 1.08
C TRP A 696 -10.04 -13.31 0.23
N PRO A 697 -10.18 -11.99 0.00
CA PRO A 697 -11.20 -11.45 -0.89
C PRO A 697 -11.09 -11.99 -2.32
N ARG A 698 -9.87 -12.20 -2.84
CA ARG A 698 -9.65 -12.82 -4.16
C ARG A 698 -10.06 -14.27 -4.16
N LEU A 699 -9.66 -15.04 -3.14
CA LEU A 699 -10.10 -16.44 -3.00
C LEU A 699 -11.64 -16.55 -2.96
N GLU A 700 -12.28 -15.67 -2.20
CA GLU A 700 -13.74 -15.62 -2.11
C GLU A 700 -14.38 -15.25 -3.45
N GLU A 701 -13.96 -14.16 -4.08
CA GLU A 701 -14.54 -13.65 -5.33
C GLU A 701 -14.33 -14.60 -6.51
N TRP A 702 -13.11 -15.10 -6.67
CA TRP A 702 -12.68 -15.84 -7.86
C TRP A 702 -13.00 -17.34 -7.77
N VAL A 703 -13.05 -17.88 -6.55
CA VAL A 703 -13.11 -19.33 -6.33
C VAL A 703 -14.30 -19.73 -5.47
N LEU A 704 -14.36 -19.31 -4.20
CA LEU A 704 -15.35 -19.86 -3.26
C LEU A 704 -16.78 -19.42 -3.59
N ALA A 705 -17.02 -18.15 -3.92
CA ALA A 705 -18.35 -17.65 -4.22
C ALA A 705 -18.94 -18.28 -5.52
N PRO A 706 -18.19 -18.40 -6.63
CA PRO A 706 -18.64 -19.18 -7.80
C PRO A 706 -18.96 -20.63 -7.44
N LEU A 707 -18.08 -21.33 -6.72
CA LEU A 707 -18.34 -22.72 -6.33
C LEU A 707 -19.56 -22.85 -5.42
N ARG A 708 -19.78 -21.91 -4.49
CA ARG A 708 -20.96 -21.89 -3.63
C ARG A 708 -22.27 -21.77 -4.42
N ARG A 709 -22.24 -21.08 -5.57
CA ARG A 709 -23.37 -20.99 -6.52
C ARG A 709 -23.43 -22.17 -7.50
N GLY A 710 -22.50 -23.11 -7.43
CA GLY A 710 -22.38 -24.21 -8.39
C GLY A 710 -21.88 -23.78 -9.77
N GLU A 711 -21.20 -22.64 -9.87
CA GLU A 711 -20.60 -22.10 -11.10
C GLU A 711 -19.14 -22.54 -11.26
N PRO A 712 -18.58 -22.55 -12.50
CA PRO A 712 -17.16 -22.82 -12.67
C PRO A 712 -16.29 -21.68 -12.10
N ALA A 713 -15.30 -22.02 -11.28
CA ALA A 713 -14.32 -21.09 -10.72
C ALA A 713 -13.15 -20.85 -11.67
N ARG A 714 -12.45 -19.73 -11.46
CA ARG A 714 -11.23 -19.33 -12.18
C ARG A 714 -10.47 -18.29 -11.38
N PHE A 715 -9.15 -18.20 -11.47
CA PHE A 715 -8.33 -17.23 -10.72
C PHE A 715 -7.27 -16.60 -11.61
N ARG A 716 -6.66 -15.48 -11.20
CA ARG A 716 -5.45 -14.95 -11.85
C ARG A 716 -4.25 -15.38 -11.02
N ARG A 717 -3.28 -16.06 -11.64
CA ARG A 717 -2.05 -16.45 -10.94
C ARG A 717 -1.12 -15.26 -10.82
N TYR A 718 -0.67 -14.95 -9.61
CA TYR A 718 0.29 -13.88 -9.38
C TYR A 718 1.64 -14.18 -10.04
N ASP A 719 2.16 -13.23 -10.81
CA ASP A 719 3.49 -13.32 -11.39
C ASP A 719 4.51 -12.69 -10.42
N TRP A 720 5.15 -13.55 -9.63
CA TRP A 720 6.17 -13.14 -8.65
C TRP A 720 7.39 -12.44 -9.26
N GLN A 721 7.67 -12.63 -10.55
CA GLN A 721 8.76 -11.93 -11.24
C GLN A 721 8.34 -10.53 -11.69
N ARG A 722 7.09 -10.38 -12.12
CA ARG A 722 6.54 -9.10 -12.58
C ARG A 722 5.91 -8.27 -11.46
N GLY A 723 5.65 -8.86 -10.30
CA GLY A 723 5.01 -8.18 -9.16
C GLY A 723 3.54 -7.81 -9.42
N ALA A 724 2.83 -8.55 -10.28
CA ALA A 724 1.45 -8.24 -10.67
C ALA A 724 0.65 -9.48 -11.08
N PHE A 725 -0.67 -9.37 -11.07
CA PHE A 725 -1.55 -10.36 -11.69
C PHE A 725 -1.65 -10.11 -13.20
N PRO A 726 -1.33 -11.08 -14.07
CA PRO A 726 -1.60 -10.98 -15.50
C PRO A 726 -3.11 -10.90 -15.78
N ASP A 727 -3.55 -10.27 -16.88
CA ASP A 727 -4.99 -10.10 -17.21
C ASP A 727 -5.76 -11.39 -17.50
N ARG A 728 -5.03 -12.49 -17.68
CA ARG A 728 -5.58 -13.79 -18.00
C ARG A 728 -6.02 -14.55 -16.74
N PHE A 729 -7.26 -15.02 -16.73
CA PHE A 729 -7.75 -15.99 -15.76
C PHE A 729 -7.39 -17.43 -16.16
N GLU A 730 -7.01 -18.23 -15.18
CA GLU A 730 -6.80 -19.67 -15.24
C GLU A 730 -8.07 -20.40 -14.76
N PRO A 731 -8.60 -21.36 -15.53
CA PRO A 731 -9.82 -22.06 -15.16
C PRO A 731 -9.56 -23.10 -14.05
N ILE A 732 -10.42 -23.11 -13.02
CA ILE A 732 -10.52 -24.18 -12.02
C ILE A 732 -11.65 -25.15 -12.41
N GLY A 733 -12.76 -24.62 -12.94
CA GLY A 733 -13.94 -25.42 -13.26
C GLY A 733 -14.79 -25.69 -12.02
N ARG A 734 -15.42 -26.88 -11.95
CA ARG A 734 -16.29 -27.30 -10.85
C ARG A 734 -15.75 -28.60 -10.22
N PRO A 735 -14.72 -28.53 -9.36
CA PRO A 735 -14.17 -29.73 -8.75
C PRO A 735 -15.15 -30.32 -7.72
N ASP A 736 -15.14 -31.65 -7.59
CA ASP A 736 -15.77 -32.36 -6.48
C ASP A 736 -15.08 -32.03 -5.15
N VAL A 737 -13.75 -31.85 -5.21
CA VAL A 737 -12.91 -31.45 -4.06
C VAL A 737 -11.96 -30.31 -4.45
N LEU A 738 -12.10 -29.17 -3.77
CA LEU A 738 -11.13 -28.08 -3.82
C LEU A 738 -10.19 -28.20 -2.61
N LEU A 739 -8.91 -28.46 -2.87
CA LEU A 739 -7.88 -28.49 -1.84
C LEU A 739 -7.12 -27.16 -1.84
N LEU A 740 -7.14 -26.48 -0.69
CA LEU A 740 -6.43 -25.22 -0.46
C LEU A 740 -5.14 -25.51 0.31
N ASP A 741 -3.99 -25.27 -0.32
CA ASP A 741 -2.68 -25.35 0.33
C ASP A 741 -2.14 -23.95 0.56
N GLY A 742 -1.86 -23.59 1.81
CA GLY A 742 -1.46 -22.23 2.09
C GLY A 742 -1.50 -21.84 3.55
N VAL A 743 -0.75 -20.79 3.89
CA VAL A 743 -0.77 -20.21 5.23
C VAL A 743 -2.10 -19.47 5.40
N THR A 744 -2.77 -19.66 6.54
CA THR A 744 -4.06 -19.05 6.91
C THR A 744 -5.31 -19.60 6.19
N THR A 745 -5.16 -20.72 5.45
CA THR A 745 -6.25 -21.36 4.71
C THR A 745 -7.35 -21.97 5.61
N ALA A 746 -7.01 -22.36 6.83
CA ALA A 746 -7.94 -22.92 7.81
C ALA A 746 -8.40 -21.89 8.85
N ARG A 747 -8.25 -20.60 8.56
CA ARG A 747 -8.67 -19.50 9.46
C ARG A 747 -10.10 -19.64 9.96
N ALA A 748 -10.40 -19.10 11.13
CA ALA A 748 -11.70 -19.24 11.78
C ALA A 748 -12.89 -18.84 10.88
N ALA A 749 -12.73 -17.78 10.09
CA ALA A 749 -13.76 -17.30 9.15
C ALA A 749 -14.06 -18.29 8.01
N ALA A 750 -13.12 -19.15 7.64
CA ALA A 750 -13.31 -20.17 6.60
C ALA A 750 -14.15 -21.35 7.08
N ARG A 751 -14.20 -21.58 8.40
CA ARG A 751 -14.70 -22.82 9.00
C ARG A 751 -16.09 -23.26 8.54
N PRO A 752 -17.09 -22.37 8.36
CA PRO A 752 -18.41 -22.78 7.87
C PRO A 752 -18.38 -23.43 6.48
N LEU A 753 -17.36 -23.15 5.67
CA LEU A 753 -17.20 -23.61 4.29
C LEU A 753 -16.36 -24.88 4.16
N LEU A 754 -15.61 -25.26 5.20
CA LEU A 754 -14.63 -26.35 5.13
C LEU A 754 -15.25 -27.70 5.45
N THR A 755 -15.15 -28.64 4.50
CA THR A 755 -15.47 -30.05 4.71
C THR A 755 -14.46 -30.70 5.66
N ARG A 756 -13.17 -30.36 5.49
CA ARG A 756 -12.08 -30.77 6.38
C ARG A 756 -11.02 -29.68 6.48
N SER A 757 -10.34 -29.64 7.62
CA SER A 757 -9.24 -28.71 7.91
C SER A 757 -8.10 -29.44 8.60
N LEU A 758 -6.90 -29.25 8.08
CA LEU A 758 -5.66 -29.84 8.57
C LEU A 758 -4.68 -28.73 8.91
N TYR A 759 -3.91 -28.90 9.98
CA TYR A 759 -2.78 -28.03 10.32
C TYR A 759 -1.49 -28.84 10.36
N VAL A 760 -0.50 -28.47 9.55
CA VAL A 760 0.81 -29.11 9.55
C VAL A 760 1.76 -28.36 10.48
N GLN A 761 2.17 -29.04 11.55
CA GLN A 761 3.05 -28.52 12.58
C GLN A 761 4.50 -28.96 12.34
N THR A 762 5.45 -28.04 12.50
CA THR A 762 6.89 -28.35 12.42
C THR A 762 7.68 -27.36 13.24
N ASP A 763 8.78 -27.83 13.85
CA ASP A 763 9.70 -27.01 14.61
C ASP A 763 10.15 -25.75 13.86
N ARG A 764 10.19 -24.61 14.57
CA ARG A 764 10.48 -23.28 14.00
C ARG A 764 11.84 -23.24 13.30
N ARG A 765 12.86 -23.84 13.90
CA ARG A 765 14.21 -23.85 13.33
C ARG A 765 14.23 -24.66 12.05
N LEU A 766 13.64 -25.85 12.05
CA LEU A 766 13.57 -26.69 10.85
C LEU A 766 12.78 -26.01 9.72
N ARG A 767 11.67 -25.33 10.04
CA ARG A 767 10.89 -24.54 9.05
C ARG A 767 11.75 -23.45 8.41
N TYR A 768 12.49 -22.69 9.22
CA TYR A 768 13.40 -21.64 8.76
C TYR A 768 14.51 -22.22 7.88
N GLU A 769 15.17 -23.29 8.31
CA GLU A 769 16.22 -23.97 7.53
C GLU A 769 15.71 -24.49 6.18
N ARG A 770 14.51 -25.08 6.16
CA ARG A 770 13.83 -25.51 4.92
C ARG A 770 13.54 -24.31 4.00
N GLY A 771 13.06 -23.20 4.57
CA GLY A 771 12.76 -21.98 3.84
C GLY A 771 13.97 -21.35 3.18
N VAL A 772 15.03 -21.12 3.96
CA VAL A 772 16.29 -20.54 3.46
C VAL A 772 16.95 -21.44 2.43
N ARG A 773 16.90 -22.76 2.59
CA ARG A 773 17.43 -23.71 1.60
C ARG A 773 16.66 -23.66 0.28
N ARG A 774 15.34 -23.53 0.33
CA ARG A 774 14.46 -23.50 -0.85
C ARG A 774 14.59 -22.19 -1.62
N ASP A 775 14.60 -21.07 -0.90
CA ASP A 775 14.42 -19.74 -1.49
C ASP A 775 15.72 -18.92 -1.56
N GLY A 776 16.78 -19.38 -0.90
CA GLY A 776 18.10 -18.76 -0.87
C GLY A 776 18.31 -17.76 0.29
N ALA A 777 19.56 -17.43 0.58
CA ALA A 777 19.91 -16.53 1.68
C ALA A 777 19.43 -15.07 1.48
N GLY A 778 19.20 -14.66 0.23
CA GLY A 778 18.77 -13.30 -0.12
C GLY A 778 17.35 -12.93 0.34
N VAL A 779 16.50 -13.93 0.63
CA VAL A 779 15.12 -13.72 1.09
C VAL A 779 14.98 -13.87 2.61
N VAL A 780 16.08 -14.02 3.35
CA VAL A 780 16.06 -14.14 4.83
C VAL A 780 15.31 -12.98 5.51
N PRO A 781 15.42 -11.71 5.07
CA PRO A 781 14.64 -10.62 5.65
C PRO A 781 13.13 -10.81 5.44
N ASP A 782 12.71 -11.20 4.23
CA ASP A 782 11.30 -11.46 3.90
C ASP A 782 10.79 -12.66 4.70
N TRP A 783 11.57 -13.74 4.79
CA TRP A 783 11.27 -14.91 5.61
C TRP A 783 11.12 -14.59 7.09
N THR A 784 12.02 -13.76 7.62
CA THR A 784 11.98 -13.33 9.03
C THR A 784 10.72 -12.55 9.32
N ARG A 785 10.34 -11.63 8.42
CA ARG A 785 9.12 -10.85 8.57
C ARG A 785 7.88 -11.70 8.40
N TRP A 786 7.84 -12.54 7.36
CA TRP A 786 6.79 -13.50 7.08
C TRP A 786 6.51 -14.38 8.30
N MET A 787 7.55 -14.95 8.92
CA MET A 787 7.40 -15.74 10.15
C MET A 787 6.83 -14.92 11.33
N SER A 788 7.13 -13.62 11.43
CA SER A 788 6.52 -12.76 12.44
C SER A 788 5.04 -12.45 12.14
N ASP A 789 4.69 -12.26 10.88
CA ASP A 789 3.30 -12.02 10.47
C ASP A 789 2.45 -13.28 10.67
N GLU A 790 3.02 -14.47 10.41
CA GLU A 790 2.44 -15.76 10.80
C GLU A 790 2.21 -15.87 12.30
N ASP A 791 3.20 -15.46 13.11
CA ASP A 791 3.09 -15.49 14.58
C ASP A 791 1.88 -14.70 15.06
N GLN A 792 1.70 -13.49 14.53
CA GLN A 792 0.57 -12.63 14.86
C GLN A 792 -0.76 -13.23 14.42
N HIS A 793 -0.83 -13.76 13.19
CA HIS A 793 -2.05 -14.37 12.66
C HIS A 793 -2.49 -15.58 13.49
N PHE A 794 -1.60 -16.57 13.67
CA PHE A 794 -1.98 -17.81 14.36
C PHE A 794 -2.25 -17.60 15.85
N ALA A 795 -1.61 -16.60 16.48
CA ALA A 795 -1.94 -16.21 17.85
C ALA A 795 -3.35 -15.61 17.95
N ALA A 796 -3.74 -14.74 17.02
CA ALA A 796 -5.06 -14.11 17.00
C ALA A 796 -6.18 -15.07 16.58
N ASP A 797 -5.94 -15.86 15.53
CA ASP A 797 -6.94 -16.76 14.93
C ASP A 797 -7.06 -18.08 15.68
N ARG A 798 -6.11 -18.46 16.56
CA ARG A 798 -6.13 -19.72 17.32
C ARG A 798 -6.44 -20.94 16.43
N THR A 799 -5.91 -20.94 15.20
CA THR A 799 -6.29 -21.88 14.13
C THR A 799 -6.08 -23.34 14.53
N VAL A 800 -4.95 -23.64 15.20
CA VAL A 800 -4.56 -25.00 15.60
C VAL A 800 -5.58 -25.65 16.53
N GLU A 801 -6.31 -24.87 17.32
CA GLU A 801 -7.32 -25.38 18.26
C GLU A 801 -8.64 -25.75 17.56
N ARG A 802 -8.81 -25.33 16.30
CA ARG A 802 -10.09 -25.37 15.56
C ARG A 802 -10.06 -26.31 14.36
N VAL A 803 -8.87 -26.76 13.95
CA VAL A 803 -8.71 -27.71 12.86
C VAL A 803 -9.20 -29.11 13.26
N ASP A 804 -9.62 -29.89 12.26
CA ASP A 804 -10.06 -31.27 12.47
C ASP A 804 -8.89 -32.22 12.78
N LEU A 805 -7.72 -31.90 12.24
CA LEU A 805 -6.53 -32.75 12.33
C LEU A 805 -5.25 -31.91 12.40
N VAL A 806 -4.32 -32.31 13.25
CA VAL A 806 -2.95 -31.80 13.27
C VAL A 806 -2.01 -32.89 12.74
N ALA A 807 -1.21 -32.56 11.73
CA ALA A 807 -0.21 -33.44 11.15
C ALA A 807 1.20 -33.03 11.59
N ASP A 808 2.06 -34.01 11.86
CA ASP A 808 3.48 -33.80 12.10
C ASP A 808 4.20 -33.65 10.75
N GLY A 809 4.80 -32.48 10.50
CA GLY A 809 5.52 -32.16 9.27
C GLY A 809 7.02 -32.54 9.31
N ALA A 810 7.48 -33.12 10.41
CA ALA A 810 8.80 -33.72 10.55
C ALA A 810 8.76 -34.92 11.52
N PRO A 811 7.94 -35.95 11.23
CA PRO A 811 7.75 -37.07 12.13
C PRO A 811 9.03 -37.89 12.27
N THR A 812 9.29 -38.34 13.49
CA THR A 812 10.40 -39.25 13.81
C THR A 812 10.01 -40.72 13.82
N ILE A 813 8.71 -41.02 13.70
CA ILE A 813 8.21 -42.39 13.63
C ILE A 813 8.31 -42.95 12.21
N ASP A 814 8.64 -44.24 12.10
CA ASP A 814 8.75 -44.93 10.81
C ASP A 814 7.37 -45.04 10.13
N HIS A 815 7.30 -44.62 8.88
CA HIS A 815 6.10 -44.66 8.04
C HIS A 815 6.50 -44.52 6.57
N ARG A 816 5.56 -44.79 5.66
CA ARG A 816 5.76 -44.61 4.20
C ARG A 816 5.22 -43.24 3.77
N PRO A 817 6.04 -42.18 3.66
CA PRO A 817 5.58 -40.81 3.42
C PRO A 817 4.87 -40.60 2.07
N GLU A 818 5.00 -41.55 1.15
CA GLU A 818 4.32 -41.57 -0.15
C GLU A 818 2.84 -41.92 -0.04
N THR A 819 2.46 -42.65 1.01
CA THR A 819 1.12 -43.25 1.17
C THR A 819 0.50 -42.99 2.54
N HIS A 820 1.29 -42.53 3.50
CA HIS A 820 0.90 -42.27 4.87
C HIS A 820 1.46 -40.94 5.36
N PHE A 821 0.81 -40.36 6.37
CA PHE A 821 1.29 -39.23 7.14
C PHE A 821 1.12 -39.51 8.64
N VAL A 822 1.73 -38.68 9.47
CA VAL A 822 1.64 -38.83 10.93
C VAL A 822 0.70 -37.78 11.49
N ARG A 823 -0.38 -38.24 12.11
CA ARG A 823 -1.35 -37.42 12.85
C ARG A 823 -0.90 -37.27 14.30
N ILE A 824 -1.02 -36.07 14.85
CA ILE A 824 -0.87 -35.78 16.27
C ILE A 824 -2.27 -35.83 16.91
N VAL A 825 -2.46 -36.72 17.89
CA VAL A 825 -3.69 -36.86 18.67
C VAL A 825 -3.46 -36.21 20.04
N PRO A 826 -4.06 -35.04 20.33
CA PRO A 826 -3.86 -34.36 21.61
C PRO A 826 -4.23 -35.28 22.78
N GLY A 827 -3.36 -35.35 23.80
CA GLY A 827 -3.63 -36.15 24.99
C GLY A 827 -4.86 -35.63 25.76
N VAL A 828 -5.68 -36.55 26.27
CA VAL A 828 -6.85 -36.23 27.12
C VAL A 828 -6.35 -35.70 28.48
N GLY A 829 -5.95 -34.42 28.53
CA GLY A 829 -5.42 -33.83 29.77
C GLY A 829 -4.93 -32.38 29.71
N SER A 830 -4.84 -31.73 28.55
CA SER A 830 -4.29 -30.36 28.43
C SER A 830 -5.34 -29.24 28.28
N CYS A 831 -6.64 -29.55 28.39
CA CYS A 831 -7.71 -28.56 28.33
C CYS A 831 -8.19 -28.14 29.73
N GLN A 832 -7.29 -27.72 30.63
CA GLN A 832 -7.67 -26.87 31.77
C GLN A 832 -6.52 -25.91 32.11
N GLY A 833 -6.82 -24.62 32.04
CA GLY A 833 -5.99 -23.54 32.56
C GLY A 833 -5.26 -22.75 31.48
N PHE A 834 -5.77 -21.57 31.14
CA PHE A 834 -5.24 -20.26 31.57
C PHE A 834 -6.18 -19.16 31.00
N PRO A 835 -6.32 -18.01 31.69
CA PRO A 835 -7.50 -17.13 31.66
C PRO A 835 -7.71 -16.35 30.36
#